data_AF-A0A1Y5K0E9-F1
#
_entry.id   AF-A0A1Y5K0E9-F1
#
_cell.length_a   1.000
_cell.length_b   1.000
_cell.length_c   1.000
_cell.angle_alpha   90.00
_cell.angle_beta   90.00
_cell.angle_gamma   90.00
#
_symmetry.space_group_name_H-M   'P 1'
#
loop_
_entity.id
_entity.type
_entity.pdbx_description
1 polymer ?
#
loop_
_entity_poly.entity_id
_entity_poly.type
_entity_poly.pdbx_seq_one_letter_code
_entity_poly.pdbx_strand_id
1 'polypeptide(L)'
;MGDLKDRSTSYIRVFTVEPENHIEYKRRFAKAVTRSDLGNKIHFSAMRAMELDDEGAIKDFNQQLDLYTKHYKLGEILWLFYKFLYASNLNSFIDEVKDRGLYIFDIWGYVPGSFSNRSSWGEYEVPEQAAAYLRKSLGSKFMGFDNGEQDGRYIGAYTPMICPVDSNRKSQYLHFQRHFEQLGNHFDNQTSVVCSLTFCHYFAKEGNAIIIGAETAQALPNANIWYSYLRGAGKQYGLLWFGNASIWNRFGYKDYERAGVENGYEFGPDAGTSLSLLRRLIYIEYMYNCDILGLEWGFTMPDSEDDTGTKLTPIGQIQTEAVQFVANNGYPGIMYTPAAVLMDFFNGWTPPRHLYTHEYYKVWGNLPYEEGDYQTHALFTMLFPGYENSGFYRDERGFLTATPYGDMTDVIFSDADQQILNSYHTIILAGKVTLDVELYDKLRGFVEGGGHLIATADVILSAQLPQEYVNQVLDFVGIKKLGELQAYTSDETIQFRSKDFEEKAFEAYSIEPNDGVEIVARLSDTGTPFIVCNALKQGKVSFIASPFGLNMNKLQECKLEERETKYLVGEDIVTEKIMTAADNVDGKDLPMYYDFLSTVKQYLGSCLNEMKMVEITNRSLQCIVNTCEDGSFLAAIVNNSSSTQMFDFVSNKYGFSIESELPIPALPEDLIGYYAKEFQHEENAEEGSGSMAIKPADIRIFRLKASEWTFQTQEVSFPADSTQGKFLAIRNISSLKTELLTKPTFKHHFQGVKLDASYFIEKDMEWLRQEASSIRRYKVEVIIDFSSMLNHYPQLSLLNNIKDRYEEGRKSIVLTFEKAALLGCKRAIFILHRNAENHITVEDAVEQMAASLKGICADAAKYGITIYLQNGTKGRLLKSTEETVSFVKKLQIHNLKFAFNLAHSIALGEQPAAALAKYKDDIGGLLLSVPGRDDYGQYFDKHCPLYQSDEQLAELIHTYSKSSMAEGVLDFVCQDALYDNWNEVYLDIKTW
;
A
#
# COMPACT_ATOMS: atom_id res chain seq x y z
N MET A 1 -13.91 -16.99 46.46
CA MET A 1 -12.84 -17.97 46.77
C MET A 1 -13.21 -19.27 46.07
N GLY A 2 -12.30 -19.77 45.23
CA GLY A 2 -12.46 -20.93 44.33
C GLY A 2 -13.03 -20.50 42.98
N ASP A 3 -12.32 -20.52 41.84
CA ASP A 3 -11.13 -21.29 41.44
C ASP A 3 -9.99 -20.42 40.88
N LEU A 4 -8.87 -20.47 41.58
CA LEU A 4 -7.52 -20.17 41.08
C LEU A 4 -6.94 -21.51 40.61
N LYS A 5 -6.84 -21.74 39.30
CA LYS A 5 -5.87 -22.63 38.63
C LYS A 5 -6.13 -22.70 37.12
N ASP A 6 -5.79 -21.62 36.43
CA ASP A 6 -4.95 -21.72 35.23
C ASP A 6 -4.28 -20.35 35.00
N ARG A 7 -3.16 -20.10 35.69
CA ARG A 7 -2.24 -19.03 35.28
C ARG A 7 -1.38 -19.59 34.15
N SER A 8 -2.00 -19.88 33.02
CA SER A 8 -1.28 -20.18 31.78
C SER A 8 -0.84 -18.85 31.18
N THR A 9 0.44 -18.55 31.33
CA THR A 9 1.25 -17.50 30.67
C THR A 9 0.51 -16.45 29.84
N SER A 10 0.61 -15.18 30.22
CA SER A 10 0.07 -14.08 29.39
C SER A 10 0.97 -13.84 28.17
N TYR A 11 0.37 -13.70 26.97
CA TYR A 11 1.09 -13.56 25.70
C TYR A 11 0.95 -12.16 25.09
N ILE A 12 2.02 -11.66 24.49
CA ILE A 12 2.02 -10.46 23.65
C ILE A 12 2.20 -10.90 22.20
N ARG A 13 1.29 -10.46 21.33
CA ARG A 13 1.31 -10.74 19.89
C ARG A 13 2.18 -9.71 19.19
N VAL A 14 3.11 -10.20 18.38
CA VAL A 14 3.94 -9.39 17.48
C VAL A 14 3.94 -10.03 16.10
N PHE A 15 4.08 -9.19 15.07
CA PHE A 15 3.98 -9.61 13.68
C PHE A 15 5.29 -9.37 12.93
N THR A 16 5.85 -10.45 12.40
CA THR A 16 7.01 -10.43 11.50
C THR A 16 6.55 -10.50 10.06
N VAL A 17 7.11 -9.64 9.20
CA VAL A 17 6.90 -9.73 7.76
C VAL A 17 7.86 -10.74 7.17
N GLU A 18 7.33 -11.85 6.66
CA GLU A 18 8.04 -12.82 5.83
C GLU A 18 7.39 -12.83 4.44
N PRO A 19 8.00 -12.17 3.43
CA PRO A 19 7.40 -11.98 2.12
C PRO A 19 6.88 -13.27 1.50
N GLU A 20 7.61 -14.38 1.63
CA GLU A 20 7.27 -15.70 1.09
C GLU A 20 5.96 -16.29 1.65
N ASN A 21 5.53 -15.86 2.84
CA ASN A 21 4.29 -16.30 3.48
C ASN A 21 3.09 -15.49 2.98
N HIS A 22 3.30 -14.35 2.34
CA HIS A 22 2.24 -13.48 1.85
C HIS A 22 1.58 -14.06 0.59
N ILE A 23 0.25 -14.00 0.49
CA ILE A 23 -0.53 -14.55 -0.64
C ILE A 23 -0.08 -13.98 -1.99
N GLU A 24 0.26 -12.69 -2.02
CA GLU A 24 0.70 -12.02 -3.24
C GLU A 24 2.10 -12.42 -3.69
N TYR A 25 2.94 -13.05 -2.86
CA TYR A 25 4.35 -13.33 -3.19
C TYR A 25 4.54 -14.03 -4.53
N LYS A 26 3.71 -15.04 -4.83
CA LYS A 26 3.74 -15.78 -6.11
C LYS A 26 3.06 -15.03 -7.26
N ARG A 27 2.23 -14.04 -6.93
CA ARG A 27 1.44 -13.23 -7.87
C ARG A 27 2.13 -11.92 -8.27
N ARG A 28 3.13 -11.44 -7.52
CA ARG A 28 3.92 -10.24 -7.89
C ARG A 28 4.63 -10.44 -9.24
N PHE A 29 4.77 -9.37 -9.99
CA PHE A 29 5.55 -9.37 -11.23
C PHE A 29 7.05 -9.42 -10.92
N ALA A 30 7.51 -8.52 -10.04
CA ALA A 30 8.85 -8.56 -9.48
C ALA A 30 8.85 -9.37 -8.18
N LYS A 31 9.78 -10.32 -8.06
CA LYS A 31 9.92 -11.14 -6.87
C LYS A 31 10.41 -10.25 -5.71
N ALA A 32 9.67 -10.24 -4.60
CA ALA A 32 10.10 -9.56 -3.39
C ALA A 32 11.36 -10.21 -2.81
N VAL A 33 12.28 -9.40 -2.29
CA VAL A 33 13.46 -9.89 -1.56
C VAL A 33 13.02 -10.50 -0.22
N THR A 34 13.62 -11.62 0.17
CA THR A 34 13.36 -12.31 1.45
C THR A 34 14.56 -12.19 2.39
N ARG A 35 14.37 -12.42 3.70
CA ARG A 35 15.51 -12.49 4.63
C ARG A 35 16.48 -13.61 4.25
N SER A 36 15.97 -14.71 3.70
CA SER A 36 16.82 -15.78 3.18
C SER A 36 17.69 -15.33 1.99
N ASP A 37 17.17 -14.47 1.09
CA ASP A 37 17.97 -13.89 0.00
C ASP A 37 19.10 -12.98 0.52
N LEU A 38 18.88 -12.36 1.68
CA LEU A 38 19.85 -11.57 2.42
C LEU A 38 20.74 -12.43 3.36
N GLY A 39 20.58 -13.75 3.37
CA GLY A 39 21.36 -14.63 4.26
C GLY A 39 21.02 -14.49 5.75
N ASN A 40 19.80 -14.04 6.06
CA ASN A 40 19.27 -13.84 7.41
C ASN A 40 20.15 -12.92 8.27
N LYS A 41 20.65 -11.84 7.66
CA LYS A 41 21.37 -10.76 8.35
C LYS A 41 20.96 -9.41 7.76
N ILE A 42 21.09 -8.37 8.58
CA ILE A 42 20.96 -6.97 8.15
C ILE A 42 22.19 -6.61 7.32
N HIS A 43 21.98 -5.86 6.24
CA HIS A 43 23.05 -5.38 5.36
C HIS A 43 23.19 -3.87 5.40
N PHE A 44 24.33 -3.37 4.91
CA PHE A 44 24.58 -1.93 4.78
C PHE A 44 24.83 -1.52 3.33
N SER A 45 24.18 -0.44 2.90
CA SER A 45 24.43 0.23 1.62
C SER A 45 25.71 1.04 1.67
N ALA A 46 26.48 0.96 0.59
CA ALA A 46 27.74 1.67 0.41
C ALA A 46 27.98 1.91 -1.08
N MET A 47 28.99 2.73 -1.38
CA MET A 47 29.52 2.95 -2.74
C MET A 47 28.48 3.48 -3.74
N ARG A 48 28.41 4.81 -3.86
CA ARG A 48 27.50 5.53 -4.79
C ARG A 48 28.02 5.68 -6.21
N ALA A 49 29.31 5.93 -6.34
CA ALA A 49 29.94 6.31 -7.60
C ALA A 49 31.13 5.41 -7.92
N MET A 50 31.42 5.31 -9.21
CA MET A 50 32.61 4.67 -9.75
C MET A 50 33.24 5.57 -10.80
N GLU A 51 34.57 5.60 -10.82
CA GLU A 51 35.32 6.28 -11.86
C GLU A 51 35.25 5.49 -13.18
N LEU A 52 34.94 6.19 -14.27
CA LEU A 52 35.09 5.69 -15.64
C LEU A 52 36.35 6.31 -16.26
N ASP A 53 37.07 5.54 -17.07
CA ASP A 53 38.16 6.05 -17.91
C ASP A 53 37.65 6.74 -19.19
N ASP A 54 38.58 7.30 -19.97
CA ASP A 54 38.28 8.00 -21.23
C ASP A 54 37.65 7.09 -22.30
N GLU A 55 37.84 5.77 -22.19
CA GLU A 55 37.22 4.75 -23.03
C GLU A 55 35.86 4.26 -22.49
N GLY A 56 35.40 4.79 -21.36
CA GLY A 56 34.12 4.45 -20.72
C GLY A 56 34.13 3.11 -19.99
N ALA A 57 35.28 2.56 -19.63
CA ALA A 57 35.40 1.39 -18.74
C ALA A 57 35.47 1.83 -17.27
N ILE A 58 34.94 1.00 -16.38
CA ILE A 58 35.07 1.19 -14.93
C ILE A 58 36.53 0.94 -14.54
N LYS A 59 37.17 1.96 -13.97
CA LYS A 59 38.59 1.97 -13.60
C LYS A 59 38.82 1.23 -12.29
N ASP A 60 39.83 0.37 -12.23
CA ASP A 60 40.34 -0.25 -10.99
C ASP A 60 39.27 -0.78 -10.02
N PHE A 61 38.16 -1.32 -10.54
CA PHE A 61 36.99 -1.68 -9.70
C PHE A 61 37.34 -2.68 -8.59
N ASN A 62 38.37 -3.51 -8.78
CA ASN A 62 38.86 -4.42 -7.75
C ASN A 62 39.37 -3.69 -6.50
N GLN A 63 40.15 -2.63 -6.70
CA GLN A 63 40.69 -1.82 -5.61
C GLN A 63 39.59 -0.98 -4.95
N GLN A 64 38.69 -0.39 -5.77
CA GLN A 64 37.54 0.35 -5.24
C GLN A 64 36.65 -0.55 -4.39
N LEU A 65 36.29 -1.75 -4.86
CA LEU A 65 35.50 -2.71 -4.09
C LEU A 65 36.23 -3.15 -2.81
N ASP A 66 37.55 -3.38 -2.86
CA ASP A 66 38.33 -3.75 -1.67
C ASP A 66 38.32 -2.66 -0.60
N LEU A 67 38.36 -1.39 -1.01
CA LEU A 67 38.32 -0.24 -0.11
C LEU A 67 37.04 -0.25 0.75
N TYR A 68 35.88 -0.38 0.10
CA TYR A 68 34.59 -0.35 0.78
C TYR A 68 34.29 -1.65 1.53
N THR A 69 34.59 -2.81 0.95
CA THR A 69 34.09 -4.11 1.46
C THR A 69 35.07 -4.84 2.37
N LYS A 70 36.38 -4.64 2.22
CA LYS A 70 37.42 -5.36 2.99
C LYS A 70 38.19 -4.46 3.93
N HIS A 71 38.66 -3.31 3.45
CA HIS A 71 39.50 -2.41 4.21
C HIS A 71 38.67 -1.67 5.29
N TYR A 72 37.66 -0.89 4.88
CA TYR A 72 36.79 -0.18 5.81
C TYR A 72 35.55 -0.96 6.25
N LYS A 73 35.12 -1.96 5.48
CA LYS A 73 33.93 -2.79 5.77
C LYS A 73 32.67 -1.95 5.95
N LEU A 74 32.46 -0.99 5.05
CA LEU A 74 31.33 -0.05 5.09
C LEU A 74 30.00 -0.73 4.76
N GLY A 75 30.01 -1.78 3.95
CA GLY A 75 28.78 -2.48 3.54
C GLY A 75 29.00 -3.48 2.41
N GLU A 76 27.99 -4.32 2.16
CA GLU A 76 27.98 -5.35 1.12
C GLU A 76 27.00 -5.05 -0.02
N ILE A 77 26.20 -3.99 0.12
CA ILE A 77 25.20 -3.55 -0.87
C ILE A 77 25.76 -2.36 -1.64
N LEU A 78 25.93 -2.50 -2.95
CA LEU A 78 26.41 -1.44 -3.84
C LEU A 78 25.24 -0.60 -4.34
N TRP A 79 25.23 0.69 -4.00
CA TRP A 79 24.16 1.64 -4.33
C TRP A 79 24.55 2.58 -5.48
N LEU A 80 24.67 2.07 -6.70
CA LEU A 80 25.39 2.74 -7.77
C LEU A 80 24.55 3.71 -8.62
N PHE A 81 25.17 4.75 -9.18
CA PHE A 81 24.57 5.58 -10.22
C PHE A 81 24.45 4.90 -11.58
N TYR A 82 23.33 5.11 -12.28
CA TYR A 82 22.98 4.44 -13.55
C TYR A 82 24.04 4.44 -14.65
N LYS A 83 25.00 5.38 -14.64
CA LYS A 83 26.06 5.49 -15.65
C LYS A 83 26.89 4.21 -15.82
N PHE A 84 27.07 3.41 -14.77
CA PHE A 84 27.84 2.15 -14.88
C PHE A 84 27.19 1.13 -15.83
N LEU A 85 25.87 1.23 -16.05
CA LEU A 85 25.14 0.35 -16.98
C LEU A 85 25.62 0.46 -18.43
N TYR A 86 26.35 1.53 -18.75
CA TYR A 86 26.88 1.80 -20.09
C TYR A 86 28.37 1.51 -20.21
N ALA A 87 29.01 1.02 -19.14
CA ALA A 87 30.44 0.78 -19.15
C ALA A 87 30.84 -0.35 -20.11
N SER A 88 31.95 -0.16 -20.83
CA SER A 88 32.42 -1.14 -21.82
C SER A 88 32.87 -2.47 -21.19
N ASN A 89 33.23 -2.47 -19.91
CA ASN A 89 33.62 -3.64 -19.11
C ASN A 89 32.57 -4.06 -18.06
N LEU A 90 31.29 -3.68 -18.24
CA LEU A 90 30.20 -3.99 -17.30
C LEU A 90 30.15 -5.47 -16.89
N ASN A 91 30.22 -6.40 -17.84
CA ASN A 91 30.09 -7.83 -17.52
C ASN A 91 31.20 -8.32 -16.58
N SER A 92 32.45 -7.87 -16.79
CA SER A 92 33.58 -8.21 -15.92
C SER A 92 33.38 -7.66 -14.50
N PHE A 93 32.83 -6.45 -14.38
CA PHE A 93 32.47 -5.88 -13.08
C PHE A 93 31.37 -6.70 -12.38
N ILE A 94 30.31 -7.06 -13.11
CA ILE A 94 29.21 -7.86 -12.53
C ILE A 94 29.69 -9.27 -12.13
N ASP A 95 30.60 -9.87 -12.89
CA ASP A 95 31.20 -11.15 -12.53
C ASP A 95 32.02 -11.05 -11.24
N GLU A 96 32.78 -9.96 -11.06
CA GLU A 96 33.51 -9.70 -9.81
C GLU A 96 32.57 -9.47 -8.61
N VAL A 97 31.49 -8.69 -8.79
CA VAL A 97 30.45 -8.49 -7.77
C VAL A 97 29.86 -9.84 -7.32
N LYS A 98 29.57 -10.72 -8.29
CA LYS A 98 29.06 -12.06 -8.04
C LYS A 98 30.08 -12.93 -7.30
N ASP A 99 31.33 -12.95 -7.74
CA ASP A 99 32.39 -13.76 -7.14
C ASP A 99 32.69 -13.37 -5.69
N ARG A 100 32.50 -12.08 -5.35
CA ARG A 100 32.58 -11.56 -3.98
C ARG A 100 31.29 -11.77 -3.17
N GLY A 101 30.21 -12.19 -3.79
CA GLY A 101 28.90 -12.36 -3.14
C GLY A 101 28.22 -11.05 -2.74
N LEU A 102 28.55 -9.93 -3.40
CA LEU A 102 27.98 -8.60 -3.14
C LEU A 102 26.61 -8.44 -3.81
N TYR A 103 25.91 -7.37 -3.44
CA TYR A 103 24.58 -7.04 -3.95
C TYR A 103 24.61 -5.75 -4.76
N ILE A 104 23.74 -5.64 -5.78
CA ILE A 104 23.47 -4.37 -6.47
C ILE A 104 22.03 -3.97 -6.17
N PHE A 105 21.88 -2.75 -5.68
CA PHE A 105 20.66 -2.22 -5.14
C PHE A 105 20.41 -0.82 -5.72
N ASP A 106 19.14 -0.55 -6.03
CA ASP A 106 18.62 0.81 -6.14
C ASP A 106 19.43 1.72 -7.07
N ILE A 107 19.53 1.33 -8.33
CA ILE A 107 20.38 2.05 -9.29
C ILE A 107 19.85 3.48 -9.52
N TRP A 108 20.51 4.47 -8.93
CA TRP A 108 20.04 5.85 -8.81
C TRP A 108 20.30 6.70 -10.06
N GLY A 109 19.51 7.75 -10.21
CA GLY A 109 19.78 8.87 -11.12
C GLY A 109 18.73 9.08 -12.19
N TYR A 110 17.55 8.49 -12.03
CA TYR A 110 16.45 8.70 -12.95
C TYR A 110 15.63 9.94 -12.58
N VAL A 111 15.45 10.83 -13.55
CA VAL A 111 14.59 12.02 -13.41
C VAL A 111 13.77 12.17 -14.70
N PRO A 112 12.45 11.89 -14.66
CA PRO A 112 11.61 11.93 -15.86
C PRO A 112 11.62 13.32 -16.50
N GLY A 113 11.60 13.36 -17.83
CA GLY A 113 11.59 14.58 -18.65
C GLY A 113 12.92 15.35 -18.72
N SER A 114 14.01 14.86 -18.12
CA SER A 114 15.30 15.54 -18.09
C SER A 114 16.36 14.89 -19.00
N PHE A 115 17.29 15.67 -19.55
CA PHE A 115 18.31 15.19 -20.50
C PHE A 115 19.64 14.82 -19.80
N SER A 116 20.18 13.64 -20.11
CA SER A 116 21.21 12.94 -19.31
C SER A 116 22.67 13.26 -19.64
N ASN A 117 22.99 13.93 -20.75
CA ASN A 117 24.38 14.03 -21.23
C ASN A 117 25.26 15.07 -20.50
N ARG A 118 24.71 15.84 -19.56
CA ARG A 118 25.42 16.89 -18.80
C ARG A 118 25.38 16.71 -17.28
N SER A 119 24.70 15.71 -16.75
CA SER A 119 24.49 15.54 -15.31
C SER A 119 24.70 14.09 -14.82
N SER A 120 24.80 13.91 -13.49
CA SER A 120 24.77 12.62 -12.80
C SER A 120 23.37 12.00 -12.73
N TRP A 121 22.33 12.74 -13.12
CA TRP A 121 20.94 12.28 -13.24
C TRP A 121 20.32 12.61 -14.61
N GLY A 122 19.25 11.93 -15.00
CA GLY A 122 18.56 12.13 -16.27
C GLY A 122 17.44 11.13 -16.52
N GLU A 123 16.57 11.38 -17.50
CA GLU A 123 15.72 10.31 -18.04
C GLU A 123 16.61 9.34 -18.83
N TYR A 124 16.45 8.04 -18.57
CA TYR A 124 17.15 6.99 -19.29
C TYR A 124 16.28 5.73 -19.36
N GLU A 125 16.49 4.95 -20.41
CA GLU A 125 15.98 3.58 -20.50
C GLU A 125 17.12 2.62 -20.19
N VAL A 126 16.82 1.57 -19.43
CA VAL A 126 17.83 0.57 -19.10
C VAL A 126 18.17 -0.25 -20.36
N PRO A 127 19.46 -0.39 -20.74
CA PRO A 127 19.84 -1.26 -21.85
C PRO A 127 19.43 -2.72 -21.60
N GLU A 128 18.65 -3.30 -22.52
CA GLU A 128 18.09 -4.66 -22.37
C GLU A 128 19.16 -5.71 -22.05
N GLN A 129 20.33 -5.62 -22.69
CA GLN A 129 21.44 -6.55 -22.47
C GLN A 129 22.03 -6.41 -21.06
N ALA A 130 22.14 -5.18 -20.54
CA ALA A 130 22.64 -4.92 -19.19
C ALA A 130 21.66 -5.47 -18.13
N ALA A 131 20.35 -5.18 -18.28
CA ALA A 131 19.31 -5.69 -17.40
C ALA A 131 19.27 -7.23 -17.40
N ALA A 132 19.34 -7.85 -18.58
CA ALA A 132 19.38 -9.31 -18.72
C ALA A 132 20.62 -9.92 -18.05
N TYR A 133 21.79 -9.29 -18.17
CA TYR A 133 23.03 -9.77 -17.56
C TYR A 133 22.97 -9.67 -16.02
N LEU A 134 22.55 -8.53 -15.47
CA LEU A 134 22.36 -8.33 -14.03
C LEU A 134 21.48 -9.43 -13.42
N ARG A 135 20.30 -9.67 -14.01
CA ARG A 135 19.36 -10.69 -13.54
C ARG A 135 19.95 -12.10 -13.61
N LYS A 136 20.59 -12.44 -14.73
CA LYS A 136 21.16 -13.77 -14.94
C LYS A 136 22.33 -14.04 -13.99
N SER A 137 23.19 -13.05 -13.76
CA SER A 137 24.43 -13.22 -13.01
C SER A 137 24.22 -13.11 -11.49
N LEU A 138 23.38 -12.18 -11.03
CA LEU A 138 23.20 -11.88 -9.61
C LEU A 138 21.94 -12.51 -9.00
N GLY A 139 20.93 -12.86 -9.80
CA GLY A 139 19.67 -13.44 -9.30
C GLY A 139 19.02 -12.53 -8.25
N SER A 140 18.74 -13.07 -7.06
CA SER A 140 18.16 -12.29 -5.95
C SER A 140 19.11 -11.28 -5.30
N LYS A 141 20.40 -11.26 -5.68
CA LYS A 141 21.35 -10.22 -5.26
C LYS A 141 21.27 -8.94 -6.09
N PHE A 142 20.46 -8.92 -7.15
CA PHE A 142 20.05 -7.70 -7.84
C PHE A 142 18.66 -7.28 -7.37
N MET A 143 18.54 -6.10 -6.74
CA MET A 143 17.31 -5.66 -6.07
C MET A 143 16.50 -4.62 -6.85
N GLY A 144 16.85 -4.34 -8.11
CA GLY A 144 16.07 -3.47 -8.99
C GLY A 144 16.67 -2.08 -9.20
N PHE A 145 15.94 -1.29 -9.97
CA PHE A 145 16.27 0.10 -10.29
C PHE A 145 15.59 1.04 -9.32
N ASP A 146 16.25 2.13 -8.98
CA ASP A 146 15.68 3.15 -8.11
C ASP A 146 14.53 3.85 -8.82
N ASN A 147 13.32 3.80 -8.23
CA ASN A 147 12.22 4.62 -8.70
C ASN A 147 12.48 6.11 -8.43
N GLY A 148 13.47 6.44 -7.59
CA GLY A 148 13.83 7.73 -7.05
C GLY A 148 12.81 8.25 -6.04
N GLU A 149 13.13 9.37 -5.42
CA GLU A 149 12.22 10.24 -4.65
C GLU A 149 11.09 10.88 -5.51
N GLN A 150 10.55 10.12 -6.47
CA GLN A 150 9.69 10.60 -7.53
C GLN A 150 8.25 10.80 -7.08
N ASP A 151 7.79 10.24 -5.95
CA ASP A 151 6.49 10.62 -5.37
C ASP A 151 6.50 12.10 -4.91
N GLY A 152 7.61 12.55 -4.33
CA GLY A 152 7.86 13.96 -4.07
C GLY A 152 7.89 14.82 -5.33
N ARG A 153 8.70 14.44 -6.32
CA ARG A 153 8.78 15.19 -7.59
C ARG A 153 7.47 15.16 -8.38
N TYR A 154 6.72 14.06 -8.30
CA TYR A 154 5.37 13.93 -8.85
C TYR A 154 4.47 15.04 -8.31
N ILE A 155 4.44 15.23 -6.99
CA ILE A 155 3.69 16.31 -6.35
C ILE A 155 4.24 17.70 -6.68
N GLY A 156 5.56 17.88 -6.65
CA GLY A 156 6.14 19.20 -6.85
C GLY A 156 6.05 19.73 -8.29
N ALA A 157 6.14 18.84 -9.28
CA ALA A 157 6.30 19.22 -10.68
C ALA A 157 5.14 18.79 -11.59
N TYR A 158 4.46 17.68 -11.30
CA TYR A 158 3.52 17.06 -12.24
C TYR A 158 2.06 17.21 -11.83
N THR A 159 1.73 17.09 -10.55
CA THR A 159 0.34 17.29 -10.08
C THR A 159 -0.20 18.70 -10.35
N PRO A 160 0.60 19.79 -10.31
CA PRO A 160 0.11 21.13 -10.69
C PRO A 160 -0.21 21.26 -12.19
N MET A 161 0.32 20.36 -13.03
CA MET A 161 0.11 20.37 -14.48
C MET A 161 -1.17 19.63 -14.90
N ILE A 162 -1.87 18.98 -13.96
CA ILE A 162 -3.14 18.28 -14.25
C ILE A 162 -4.23 19.31 -14.53
N CYS A 163 -4.83 19.24 -15.73
CA CYS A 163 -5.90 20.16 -16.14
C CYS A 163 -7.03 19.42 -16.87
N PRO A 164 -8.29 19.52 -16.40
CA PRO A 164 -8.69 20.10 -15.12
C PRO A 164 -8.22 19.24 -13.94
N VAL A 165 -8.00 19.86 -12.77
CA VAL A 165 -7.81 19.12 -11.51
C VAL A 165 -9.17 18.54 -11.11
N ASP A 166 -9.33 17.23 -11.28
CA ASP A 166 -10.53 16.50 -10.84
C ASP A 166 -10.57 16.45 -9.30
N SER A 167 -11.66 16.89 -8.66
CA SER A 167 -11.81 16.81 -7.21
C SER A 167 -11.96 15.38 -6.69
N ASN A 168 -12.17 14.41 -7.57
CA ASN A 168 -12.27 13.00 -7.22
C ASN A 168 -10.88 12.39 -6.93
N ARG A 169 -10.65 11.96 -5.68
CA ARG A 169 -9.41 11.28 -5.26
C ARG A 169 -9.11 10.00 -6.06
N LYS A 170 -10.14 9.26 -6.50
CA LYS A 170 -9.97 8.09 -7.38
C LYS A 170 -9.34 8.49 -8.71
N SER A 171 -9.72 9.63 -9.28
CA SER A 171 -9.11 10.16 -10.50
C SER A 171 -7.66 10.58 -10.27
N GLN A 172 -7.33 11.18 -9.12
CA GLN A 172 -5.95 11.51 -8.76
C GLN A 172 -5.06 10.27 -8.68
N TYR A 173 -5.55 9.18 -8.08
CA TYR A 173 -4.85 7.89 -8.10
C TYR A 173 -4.60 7.38 -9.54
N LEU A 174 -5.56 7.53 -10.46
CA LEU A 174 -5.35 7.16 -11.87
C LEU A 174 -4.30 8.05 -12.56
N HIS A 175 -4.16 9.33 -12.19
CA HIS A 175 -3.07 10.18 -12.67
C HIS A 175 -1.72 9.71 -12.15
N PHE A 176 -1.63 9.37 -10.87
CA PHE A 176 -0.43 8.78 -10.25
C PHE A 176 -0.04 7.50 -11.00
N GLN A 177 -0.99 6.60 -11.22
CA GLN A 177 -0.76 5.33 -11.91
C GLN A 177 -0.28 5.48 -13.35
N ARG A 178 -0.77 6.48 -14.08
CA ARG A 178 -0.26 6.78 -15.43
C ARG A 178 1.18 7.26 -15.42
N HIS A 179 1.54 8.13 -14.47
CA HIS A 179 2.89 8.66 -14.37
C HIS A 179 3.90 7.56 -14.02
N PHE A 180 3.62 6.79 -12.97
CA PHE A 180 4.55 5.77 -12.49
C PHE A 180 4.59 4.50 -13.32
N GLU A 181 3.54 4.21 -14.10
CA GLU A 181 3.64 3.17 -15.13
C GLU A 181 4.71 3.50 -16.18
N GLN A 182 4.77 4.76 -16.65
CA GLN A 182 5.77 5.14 -17.64
C GLN A 182 7.19 5.01 -17.08
N LEU A 183 7.39 5.46 -15.84
CA LEU A 183 8.65 5.27 -15.12
C LEU A 183 8.99 3.78 -15.00
N GLY A 184 8.05 2.95 -14.56
CA GLY A 184 8.23 1.51 -14.44
C GLY A 184 8.60 0.84 -15.77
N ASN A 185 8.04 1.31 -16.89
CA ASN A 185 8.36 0.80 -18.22
C ASN A 185 9.83 1.04 -18.62
N HIS A 186 10.44 2.15 -18.21
CA HIS A 186 11.86 2.42 -18.47
C HIS A 186 12.81 1.51 -17.67
N PHE A 187 12.30 0.88 -16.60
CA PHE A 187 13.03 0.01 -15.67
C PHE A 187 12.66 -1.48 -15.77
N ASP A 188 12.04 -1.90 -16.86
CA ASP A 188 11.55 -3.28 -17.03
C ASP A 188 10.63 -3.74 -15.86
N ASN A 189 9.98 -2.76 -15.21
CA ASN A 189 9.12 -2.94 -14.04
C ASN A 189 9.75 -3.77 -12.90
N GLN A 190 11.03 -3.51 -12.58
CA GLN A 190 11.73 -4.08 -11.42
C GLN A 190 12.33 -2.96 -10.58
N THR A 191 11.61 -2.51 -9.55
CA THR A 191 11.98 -1.31 -8.80
C THR A 191 12.37 -1.61 -7.36
N SER A 192 13.48 -1.02 -6.91
CA SER A 192 13.64 -0.63 -5.51
C SER A 192 12.87 0.68 -5.32
N VAL A 193 12.08 0.78 -4.26
CA VAL A 193 11.28 1.97 -4.01
C VAL A 193 11.94 2.80 -2.93
N VAL A 194 12.46 3.99 -3.28
CA VAL A 194 12.80 5.05 -2.34
C VAL A 194 11.62 6.01 -2.31
N CYS A 195 10.90 6.07 -1.20
CA CYS A 195 9.90 7.11 -1.04
C CYS A 195 10.60 8.43 -0.70
N SER A 196 9.96 9.55 -1.05
CA SER A 196 10.21 10.86 -0.43
C SER A 196 8.97 11.48 0.22
N LEU A 197 7.80 10.86 0.04
CA LEU A 197 6.55 11.16 0.72
C LEU A 197 5.84 9.86 1.15
N THR A 198 4.55 9.93 1.43
CA THR A 198 3.74 8.86 2.07
C THR A 198 3.13 7.86 1.06
N PHE A 199 3.69 7.73 -0.14
CA PHE A 199 3.08 6.95 -1.24
C PHE A 199 3.56 5.49 -1.33
N CYS A 200 4.31 5.00 -0.34
CA CYS A 200 4.82 3.62 -0.28
C CYS A 200 3.75 2.53 -0.48
N HIS A 201 2.53 2.71 0.04
CA HIS A 201 1.45 1.74 -0.16
C HIS A 201 1.08 1.57 -1.64
N TYR A 202 1.04 2.66 -2.40
CA TYR A 202 0.69 2.60 -3.82
C TYR A 202 1.80 1.89 -4.62
N PHE A 203 3.07 2.17 -4.34
CA PHE A 203 4.18 1.46 -4.97
C PHE A 203 4.21 -0.03 -4.60
N ALA A 204 3.95 -0.35 -3.32
CA ALA A 204 3.91 -1.74 -2.86
C ALA A 204 2.80 -2.56 -3.53
N LYS A 205 1.64 -1.94 -3.77
CA LYS A 205 0.45 -2.55 -4.39
C LYS A 205 0.65 -2.98 -5.85
N GLU A 206 1.43 -2.23 -6.64
CA GLU A 206 1.60 -2.48 -8.08
C GLU A 206 2.23 -3.82 -8.42
N GLY A 207 2.96 -4.43 -7.48
CA GLY A 207 3.57 -5.74 -7.67
C GLY A 207 4.88 -5.73 -8.46
N ASN A 208 5.42 -4.57 -8.78
CA ASN A 208 6.73 -4.37 -9.43
C ASN A 208 7.86 -3.94 -8.47
N ALA A 209 7.52 -3.60 -7.22
CA ALA A 209 8.50 -3.33 -6.16
C ALA A 209 9.10 -4.62 -5.59
N ILE A 210 10.44 -4.65 -5.48
CA ILE A 210 11.23 -5.75 -4.89
C ILE A 210 11.42 -5.52 -3.38
N ILE A 211 11.69 -4.28 -2.99
CA ILE A 211 11.85 -3.79 -1.63
C ILE A 211 11.37 -2.33 -1.57
N ILE A 212 10.89 -1.87 -0.42
CA ILE A 212 10.45 -0.49 -0.20
C ILE A 212 11.33 0.20 0.85
N GLY A 213 11.52 1.51 0.77
CA GLY A 213 12.37 2.21 1.72
C GLY A 213 12.13 3.71 1.73
N ALA A 214 12.91 4.37 2.58
CA ALA A 214 12.89 5.81 2.75
C ALA A 214 14.31 6.34 2.89
N GLU A 215 14.57 7.49 2.28
CA GLU A 215 15.74 8.31 2.57
C GLU A 215 15.35 9.38 3.59
N THR A 216 15.80 9.28 4.83
CA THR A 216 15.52 10.27 5.89
C THR A 216 16.50 11.45 5.86
N ALA A 217 16.22 12.51 6.61
CA ALA A 217 16.88 13.82 6.50
C ALA A 217 16.47 14.57 5.21
N GLN A 218 17.38 15.13 4.40
CA GLN A 218 17.15 15.81 3.08
C GLN A 218 15.98 16.81 2.98
N ALA A 219 15.42 17.30 4.09
CA ALA A 219 14.15 18.03 4.16
C ALA A 219 12.87 17.20 3.87
N LEU A 220 12.97 15.89 4.02
CA LEU A 220 11.92 14.90 3.85
C LEU A 220 11.07 14.75 5.13
N PRO A 221 9.96 14.00 5.07
CA PRO A 221 9.07 13.82 6.21
C PRO A 221 9.78 13.31 7.47
N ASN A 222 9.19 13.62 8.63
CA ASN A 222 9.60 13.09 9.93
C ASN A 222 9.71 11.56 9.90
N ALA A 223 10.79 11.01 10.46
CA ALA A 223 11.06 9.58 10.37
C ALA A 223 10.00 8.73 11.10
N ASN A 224 9.47 9.18 12.24
CA ASN A 224 8.47 8.43 13.01
C ASN A 224 7.21 8.15 12.17
N ILE A 225 6.63 9.21 11.57
CA ILE A 225 5.48 9.07 10.68
C ILE A 225 5.83 8.23 9.47
N TRP A 226 6.99 8.48 8.89
CA TRP A 226 7.29 7.86 7.62
C TRP A 226 7.51 6.36 7.73
N TYR A 227 8.23 5.91 8.77
CA TYR A 227 8.36 4.50 9.07
C TYR A 227 7.05 3.86 9.53
N SER A 228 6.09 4.62 10.09
CA SER A 228 4.74 4.09 10.33
C SER A 228 4.01 3.71 9.04
N TYR A 229 4.15 4.51 7.97
CA TYR A 229 3.66 4.18 6.63
C TYR A 229 4.44 3.02 6.01
N LEU A 230 5.78 3.06 6.07
CA LEU A 230 6.63 2.06 5.44
C LEU A 230 6.42 0.66 6.03
N ARG A 231 6.40 0.53 7.35
CA ARG A 231 6.13 -0.75 8.04
C ARG A 231 4.72 -1.25 7.73
N GLY A 232 3.73 -0.37 7.75
CA GLY A 232 2.35 -0.71 7.42
C GLY A 232 2.19 -1.20 5.98
N ALA A 233 2.84 -0.55 5.00
CA ALA A 233 2.89 -1.02 3.62
C ALA A 233 3.62 -2.38 3.49
N GLY A 234 4.75 -2.54 4.17
CA GLY A 234 5.51 -3.79 4.18
C GLY A 234 4.69 -4.96 4.72
N LYS A 235 3.98 -4.74 5.83
CA LYS A 235 3.05 -5.70 6.43
C LYS A 235 1.87 -6.02 5.54
N GLN A 236 1.23 -4.99 4.98
CA GLN A 236 0.00 -5.14 4.17
C GLN A 236 0.25 -5.85 2.83
N TYR A 237 1.43 -5.68 2.23
CA TYR A 237 1.72 -6.19 0.87
C TYR A 237 2.83 -7.24 0.80
N GLY A 238 3.40 -7.63 1.94
CA GLY A 238 4.44 -8.65 2.04
C GLY A 238 5.77 -8.23 1.44
N LEU A 239 6.31 -7.08 1.87
CA LEU A 239 7.61 -6.57 1.43
C LEU A 239 8.50 -6.25 2.63
N LEU A 240 9.79 -6.57 2.52
CA LEU A 240 10.80 -6.04 3.44
C LEU A 240 11.04 -4.56 3.14
N TRP A 241 11.69 -3.89 4.08
CA TRP A 241 12.04 -2.50 3.91
C TRP A 241 13.48 -2.14 4.28
N PHE A 242 13.96 -1.04 3.73
CA PHE A 242 15.28 -0.48 4.01
C PHE A 242 15.18 0.96 4.51
N GLY A 243 16.25 1.40 5.17
CA GLY A 243 16.46 2.77 5.59
C GLY A 243 17.77 3.32 5.04
N ASN A 244 17.75 4.61 4.72
CA ASN A 244 18.94 5.38 4.45
C ASN A 244 18.81 6.77 5.09
N ALA A 245 19.92 7.36 5.52
CA ALA A 245 19.96 8.74 5.96
C ALA A 245 20.81 9.61 5.03
N SER A 246 20.21 10.70 4.55
CA SER A 246 20.86 11.66 3.66
C SER A 246 21.83 12.58 4.41
N ILE A 247 22.96 12.85 3.76
CA ILE A 247 23.93 13.84 4.24
C ILE A 247 23.49 15.28 3.89
N TRP A 248 22.46 15.41 3.05
CA TRP A 248 21.79 16.65 2.71
C TRP A 248 20.69 16.98 3.70
N ASN A 249 20.44 18.26 3.87
CA ASN A 249 19.20 18.78 4.43
C ASN A 249 18.69 19.93 3.55
N ARG A 250 17.65 20.64 4.01
CA ARG A 250 17.06 21.77 3.26
C ARG A 250 18.07 22.87 2.90
N PHE A 251 19.09 23.06 3.73
CA PHE A 251 19.98 24.21 3.71
C PHE A 251 21.34 23.90 3.06
N GLY A 252 21.69 22.63 2.90
CA GLY A 252 23.04 22.26 2.47
C GLY A 252 23.35 20.76 2.57
N TYR A 253 24.62 20.41 2.43
CA TYR A 253 25.11 19.03 2.52
C TYR A 253 26.49 18.94 3.16
N LYS A 254 26.78 17.80 3.79
CA LYS A 254 28.11 17.55 4.38
C LYS A 254 29.17 17.30 3.31
N ASP A 255 30.31 17.96 3.45
CA ASP A 255 31.50 17.76 2.63
C ASP A 255 32.76 17.98 3.50
N TYR A 256 33.68 17.02 3.53
CA TYR A 256 34.90 17.08 4.34
C TYR A 256 36.14 17.51 3.55
N GLU A 257 36.02 17.69 2.24
CA GLU A 257 37.12 18.08 1.36
C GLU A 257 37.06 19.57 1.02
N ARG A 258 35.86 20.13 0.93
CA ARG A 258 35.61 21.51 0.56
C ARG A 258 34.50 22.14 1.40
N ALA A 259 34.47 23.47 1.45
CA ALA A 259 33.39 24.22 2.08
C ALA A 259 33.04 25.47 1.25
N GLY A 260 31.77 25.87 1.27
CA GLY A 260 31.29 27.02 0.50
C GLY A 260 29.77 27.07 0.35
N VAL A 261 29.32 27.83 -0.65
CA VAL A 261 27.92 27.90 -1.05
C VAL A 261 27.84 27.73 -2.56
N GLU A 262 27.02 26.80 -3.02
CA GLU A 262 26.80 26.50 -4.44
C GLU A 262 25.30 26.36 -4.70
N ASN A 263 24.78 27.07 -5.71
CA ASN A 263 23.35 27.08 -6.06
C ASN A 263 22.39 27.37 -4.88
N GLY A 264 22.84 28.14 -3.89
CA GLY A 264 22.07 28.48 -2.69
C GLY A 264 22.17 27.45 -1.56
N TYR A 265 22.88 26.35 -1.75
CA TYR A 265 23.13 25.33 -0.74
C TYR A 265 24.50 25.51 -0.09
N GLU A 266 24.54 25.48 1.24
CA GLU A 266 25.80 25.43 2.00
C GLU A 266 26.43 24.04 1.87
N PHE A 267 27.74 23.97 1.74
CA PHE A 267 28.49 22.71 1.81
C PHE A 267 29.72 22.85 2.69
N GLY A 268 30.10 21.77 3.35
CA GLY A 268 31.20 21.75 4.31
C GLY A 268 30.93 20.82 5.49
N PRO A 269 31.87 20.71 6.44
CA PRO A 269 31.76 19.77 7.55
C PRO A 269 30.62 20.14 8.53
N ASP A 270 30.31 21.44 8.67
CA ASP A 270 29.23 22.00 9.49
C ASP A 270 27.92 22.24 8.71
N ALA A 271 27.88 21.93 7.41
CA ALA A 271 26.69 22.01 6.59
C ALA A 271 25.94 20.66 6.54
N GLY A 272 24.72 20.68 5.98
CA GLY A 272 23.89 19.48 5.84
C GLY A 272 23.43 18.87 7.15
N THR A 273 23.00 17.61 7.09
CA THR A 273 22.53 16.83 8.25
C THR A 273 23.63 16.70 9.29
N SER A 274 23.35 16.95 10.57
CA SER A 274 24.32 16.84 11.66
C SER A 274 24.77 15.40 11.90
N LEU A 275 25.99 15.20 12.40
CA LEU A 275 26.47 13.84 12.73
C LEU A 275 25.62 13.21 13.83
N SER A 276 25.12 14.01 14.78
CA SER A 276 24.22 13.55 15.84
C SER A 276 22.92 12.99 15.27
N LEU A 277 22.35 13.62 14.23
CA LEU A 277 21.14 13.14 13.59
C LEU A 277 21.41 11.90 12.72
N LEU A 278 22.47 11.89 11.90
CA LEU A 278 22.88 10.69 11.14
C LEU A 278 23.09 9.47 12.05
N ARG A 279 23.76 9.68 13.18
CA ARG A 279 23.97 8.64 14.19
C ARG A 279 22.65 8.15 14.79
N ARG A 280 21.73 9.04 15.16
CA ARG A 280 20.42 8.62 15.66
C ARG A 280 19.61 7.87 14.60
N LEU A 281 19.59 8.36 13.36
CA LEU A 281 18.85 7.77 12.24
C LEU A 281 19.27 6.32 11.98
N ILE A 282 20.56 6.03 11.81
CA ILE A 282 21.01 4.67 11.50
C ILE A 282 20.64 3.64 12.61
N TYR A 283 20.62 4.06 13.88
CA TYR A 283 20.25 3.19 14.99
C TYR A 283 18.73 3.07 15.19
N ILE A 284 17.92 4.07 14.86
CA ILE A 284 16.47 3.89 14.84
C ILE A 284 16.03 3.05 13.64
N GLU A 285 16.71 3.12 12.50
CA GLU A 285 16.42 2.28 11.33
C GLU A 285 16.62 0.80 11.66
N TYR A 286 17.68 0.49 12.43
CA TYR A 286 17.88 -0.81 13.07
C TYR A 286 16.66 -1.18 13.93
N MET A 287 16.24 -0.30 14.85
CA MET A 287 15.07 -0.54 15.72
C MET A 287 13.74 -0.64 14.95
N TYR A 288 13.61 0.00 13.78
CA TYR A 288 12.44 -0.10 12.90
C TYR A 288 12.44 -1.36 12.02
N ASN A 289 13.36 -2.30 12.26
CA ASN A 289 13.47 -3.56 11.53
C ASN A 289 13.76 -3.39 10.03
N CYS A 290 14.54 -2.37 9.64
CA CYS A 290 15.05 -2.31 8.28
C CYS A 290 16.05 -3.47 8.04
N ASP A 291 15.94 -4.13 6.89
CA ASP A 291 16.82 -5.24 6.50
C ASP A 291 18.06 -4.76 5.72
N ILE A 292 18.02 -3.53 5.20
CA ILE A 292 19.16 -2.79 4.67
C ILE A 292 19.20 -1.40 5.32
N LEU A 293 20.38 -0.98 5.77
CA LEU A 293 20.65 0.29 6.45
C LEU A 293 21.73 1.07 5.71
N GLY A 294 21.83 2.37 5.90
CA GLY A 294 23.02 3.09 5.43
C GLY A 294 22.93 4.59 5.53
N LEU A 295 24.07 5.22 5.26
CA LEU A 295 24.15 6.66 5.03
C LEU A 295 24.35 6.89 3.53
N GLU A 296 23.91 8.03 3.04
CA GLU A 296 23.85 8.26 1.59
C GLU A 296 25.24 8.31 0.94
N TRP A 297 26.20 9.01 1.55
CA TRP A 297 27.56 9.19 1.03
C TRP A 297 28.53 9.77 2.09
N GLY A 298 29.61 10.43 1.66
CA GLY A 298 30.62 11.07 2.48
C GLY A 298 31.57 10.16 3.26
N PHE A 299 31.70 8.86 2.95
CA PHE A 299 32.40 7.89 3.82
C PHE A 299 33.91 8.07 3.98
N THR A 300 34.60 8.48 2.92
CA THR A 300 36.05 8.53 2.84
C THR A 300 36.51 9.89 2.35
N MET A 301 37.72 10.29 2.71
CA MET A 301 38.40 11.48 2.19
C MET A 301 39.86 11.14 1.85
N PRO A 302 40.51 11.89 0.95
CA PRO A 302 41.93 11.69 0.63
C PRO A 302 42.83 11.80 1.87
N ASP A 303 43.82 10.92 1.96
CA ASP A 303 44.88 10.99 2.96
C ASP A 303 46.20 10.49 2.38
N SER A 304 47.16 11.40 2.19
CA SER A 304 48.48 11.06 1.66
C SER A 304 49.35 10.25 2.63
N GLU A 305 48.95 10.14 3.90
CA GLU A 305 49.68 9.39 4.92
C GLU A 305 49.17 7.95 5.09
N ASP A 306 48.01 7.60 4.51
CA ASP A 306 47.44 6.25 4.53
C ASP A 306 47.94 5.41 3.35
N ASP A 307 48.19 4.10 3.57
CA ASP A 307 48.66 3.17 2.53
C ASP A 307 47.68 3.01 1.36
N THR A 308 46.39 3.27 1.59
CA THR A 308 45.35 3.28 0.56
C THR A 308 45.18 4.64 -0.14
N GLY A 309 45.84 5.69 0.38
CA GLY A 309 45.66 7.07 -0.06
C GLY A 309 44.37 7.73 0.43
N THR A 310 43.64 7.09 1.36
CA THR A 310 42.33 7.55 1.87
C THR A 310 42.22 7.31 3.36
N LYS A 311 41.33 8.04 4.04
CA LYS A 311 40.89 7.75 5.41
C LYS A 311 39.37 7.83 5.54
N LEU A 312 38.82 7.30 6.63
CA LEU A 312 37.42 7.51 6.99
C LEU A 312 37.14 8.95 7.42
N THR A 313 36.01 9.49 6.97
CA THR A 313 35.40 10.68 7.55
C THR A 313 34.62 10.30 8.83
N PRO A 314 34.13 11.28 9.61
CA PRO A 314 33.18 11.00 10.70
C PRO A 314 31.92 10.26 10.25
N ILE A 315 31.45 10.47 9.00
CA ILE A 315 30.31 9.73 8.45
C ILE A 315 30.68 8.27 8.22
N GLY A 316 31.86 8.01 7.64
CA GLY A 316 32.38 6.65 7.47
C GLY A 316 32.64 5.92 8.79
N GLN A 317 33.03 6.65 9.83
CA GLN A 317 33.16 6.12 11.20
C GLN A 317 31.80 5.68 11.75
N ILE A 318 30.77 6.54 11.70
CA ILE A 318 29.41 6.19 12.14
C ILE A 318 28.91 4.91 11.45
N GLN A 319 29.09 4.80 10.13
CA GLN A 319 28.64 3.61 9.41
C GLN A 319 29.42 2.36 9.80
N THR A 320 30.75 2.42 9.89
CA THR A 320 31.58 1.28 10.28
C THR A 320 31.24 0.80 11.70
N GLU A 321 30.97 1.74 12.61
CA GLU A 321 30.52 1.46 13.97
C GLU A 321 29.15 0.77 13.99
N ALA A 322 28.20 1.24 13.17
CA ALA A 322 26.89 0.62 13.04
C ALA A 322 26.98 -0.81 12.46
N VAL A 323 27.83 -1.02 11.45
CA VAL A 323 28.12 -2.37 10.89
C VAL A 323 28.62 -3.30 12.00
N GLN A 324 29.59 -2.83 12.80
CA GLN A 324 30.15 -3.63 13.89
C GLN A 324 29.14 -3.85 15.01
N PHE A 325 28.31 -2.86 15.34
CA PHE A 325 27.24 -2.97 16.32
C PHE A 325 26.23 -4.04 15.92
N VAL A 326 25.75 -4.03 14.67
CA VAL A 326 24.82 -5.04 14.15
C VAL A 326 25.47 -6.41 14.09
N ALA A 327 26.74 -6.51 13.68
CA ALA A 327 27.46 -7.79 13.69
C ALA A 327 27.57 -8.42 15.10
N ASN A 328 27.67 -7.58 16.14
CA ASN A 328 27.76 -8.04 17.53
C ASN A 328 26.39 -8.39 18.15
N ASN A 329 25.32 -7.73 17.70
CA ASN A 329 24.01 -7.81 18.35
C ASN A 329 22.95 -8.59 17.55
N GLY A 330 23.17 -8.82 16.25
CA GLY A 330 22.20 -9.45 15.36
C GLY A 330 21.00 -8.55 15.06
N TYR A 331 19.83 -9.14 14.81
CA TYR A 331 18.57 -8.40 14.66
C TYR A 331 18.05 -7.89 16.02
N PRO A 332 17.33 -6.75 16.07
CA PRO A 332 16.81 -6.22 17.33
C PRO A 332 15.59 -6.94 17.89
N GLY A 333 15.13 -8.02 17.24
CA GLY A 333 13.80 -8.59 17.47
C GLY A 333 12.71 -7.85 16.71
N ILE A 334 11.44 -8.17 16.97
CA ILE A 334 10.27 -7.67 16.23
C ILE A 334 9.73 -6.41 16.89
N MET A 335 9.62 -5.31 16.14
CA MET A 335 9.08 -4.04 16.64
C MET A 335 7.62 -4.18 17.11
N TYR A 336 7.36 -3.76 18.34
CA TYR A 336 6.04 -3.83 18.97
C TYR A 336 5.12 -2.72 18.46
N THR A 337 4.19 -3.10 17.58
CA THR A 337 3.29 -2.19 16.84
C THR A 337 1.84 -2.69 16.93
N PRO A 338 1.19 -2.62 18.11
CA PRO A 338 -0.16 -3.13 18.33
C PRO A 338 -1.26 -2.22 17.77
N ALA A 339 -0.95 -1.00 17.34
CA ALA A 339 -1.92 -0.04 16.84
C ALA A 339 -1.75 0.21 15.35
N ALA A 340 -2.88 0.40 14.65
CA ALA A 340 -2.90 0.82 13.27
C ALA A 340 -3.82 2.04 13.07
N VAL A 341 -3.37 2.98 12.23
CA VAL A 341 -4.22 4.00 11.61
C VAL A 341 -4.71 3.45 10.28
N LEU A 342 -6.01 3.22 10.16
CA LEU A 342 -6.63 2.77 8.92
C LEU A 342 -7.20 3.96 8.14
N MET A 343 -6.71 4.15 6.92
CA MET A 343 -7.14 5.21 6.00
C MET A 343 -7.81 4.63 4.75
N ASP A 344 -8.61 5.43 4.05
CA ASP A 344 -9.17 5.03 2.74
C ASP A 344 -8.05 4.78 1.72
N PHE A 345 -8.17 3.76 0.87
CA PHE A 345 -7.17 3.50 -0.16
C PHE A 345 -6.87 4.71 -1.07
N PHE A 346 -7.86 5.54 -1.40
CA PHE A 346 -7.66 6.68 -2.31
C PHE A 346 -7.24 7.97 -1.61
N ASN A 347 -6.89 7.94 -0.32
CA ASN A 347 -6.69 9.14 0.51
C ASN A 347 -5.68 10.16 -0.08
N GLY A 348 -4.56 9.71 -0.64
CA GLY A 348 -3.49 10.56 -1.17
C GLY A 348 -2.86 11.53 -0.18
N TRP A 349 -3.01 11.29 1.12
CA TRP A 349 -2.57 12.18 2.17
C TRP A 349 -1.05 12.29 2.18
N THR A 350 -0.54 13.52 2.24
CA THR A 350 0.86 13.85 2.50
C THR A 350 0.94 14.78 3.70
N PRO A 351 2.09 14.88 4.41
CA PRO A 351 2.27 15.83 5.49
C PRO A 351 1.84 17.25 5.10
N PRO A 352 1.32 18.05 6.04
CA PRO A 352 0.70 19.33 5.73
C PRO A 352 1.68 20.33 5.09
N ARG A 353 2.99 20.17 5.32
CA ARG A 353 4.06 20.82 4.56
C ARG A 353 5.18 19.83 4.29
N HIS A 354 5.90 20.02 3.18
CA HIS A 354 7.05 19.19 2.79
C HIS A 354 7.93 19.92 1.76
N LEU A 355 9.07 19.33 1.39
CA LEU A 355 10.07 19.95 0.49
C LEU A 355 9.53 20.35 -0.89
N TYR A 356 8.70 19.49 -1.50
CA TYR A 356 8.41 19.56 -2.94
C TYR A 356 7.44 20.66 -3.39
N THR A 357 6.77 21.37 -2.48
CA THR A 357 5.86 22.45 -2.86
C THR A 357 5.76 23.50 -1.76
N HIS A 358 5.43 24.73 -2.15
CA HIS A 358 5.12 25.82 -1.22
C HIS A 358 3.64 25.84 -0.80
N GLU A 359 2.80 25.05 -1.48
CA GLU A 359 1.43 24.79 -1.04
C GLU A 359 1.43 23.86 0.17
N TYR A 360 0.46 24.04 1.07
CA TYR A 360 0.37 23.32 2.34
C TYR A 360 -1.08 22.91 2.56
N TYR A 361 -1.31 21.88 3.39
CA TYR A 361 -2.60 21.22 3.56
C TYR A 361 -3.20 20.75 2.24
N LYS A 362 -2.43 19.93 1.49
CA LYS A 362 -2.84 19.34 0.22
C LYS A 362 -2.75 17.82 0.25
N VAL A 363 -3.75 17.15 -0.30
CA VAL A 363 -3.68 15.72 -0.67
C VAL A 363 -3.48 15.60 -2.17
N TRP A 364 -2.79 14.55 -2.60
CA TRP A 364 -2.38 14.37 -4.00
C TRP A 364 -1.62 15.57 -4.60
N GLY A 365 -1.08 16.46 -3.76
CA GLY A 365 -0.34 17.65 -4.19
C GLY A 365 -1.17 18.80 -4.76
N ASN A 366 -2.48 18.64 -4.99
CA ASN A 366 -3.30 19.65 -5.66
C ASN A 366 -4.71 19.85 -5.04
N LEU A 367 -5.23 18.88 -4.30
CA LEU A 367 -6.54 18.99 -3.62
C LEU A 367 -6.37 19.53 -2.20
N PRO A 368 -7.17 20.52 -1.75
CA PRO A 368 -7.13 21.00 -0.38
C PRO A 368 -7.49 19.88 0.61
N TYR A 369 -6.91 19.93 1.80
CA TYR A 369 -7.36 19.11 2.92
C TYR A 369 -8.85 19.36 3.19
N GLU A 370 -9.56 18.26 3.40
CA GLU A 370 -10.91 18.24 3.96
C GLU A 370 -10.83 17.89 5.46
N GLU A 371 -11.96 17.92 6.17
CA GLU A 371 -12.02 17.66 7.62
C GLU A 371 -11.34 16.33 8.02
N GLY A 372 -11.52 15.27 7.24
CA GLY A 372 -10.82 13.99 7.47
C GLY A 372 -9.30 14.08 7.35
N ASP A 373 -8.77 14.91 6.45
CA ASP A 373 -7.32 15.08 6.33
C ASP A 373 -6.76 15.88 7.51
N TYR A 374 -7.53 16.85 8.01
CA TYR A 374 -7.22 17.54 9.27
C TYR A 374 -7.30 16.61 10.48
N GLN A 375 -8.23 15.66 10.48
CA GLN A 375 -8.29 14.60 11.50
C GLN A 375 -7.00 13.78 11.53
N THR A 376 -6.56 13.37 10.34
CA THR A 376 -5.32 12.60 10.16
C THR A 376 -4.12 13.41 10.65
N HIS A 377 -4.06 14.70 10.31
CA HIS A 377 -3.02 15.61 10.82
C HIS A 377 -3.05 15.74 12.35
N ALA A 378 -4.22 15.98 12.96
CA ALA A 378 -4.37 16.10 14.41
C ALA A 378 -3.96 14.81 15.14
N LEU A 379 -4.26 13.65 14.57
CA LEU A 379 -3.82 12.36 15.07
C LEU A 379 -2.30 12.21 15.02
N PHE A 380 -1.67 12.55 13.90
CA PHE A 380 -0.22 12.48 13.82
C PHE A 380 0.48 13.52 14.71
N THR A 381 -0.07 14.71 14.92
CA THR A 381 0.48 15.66 15.90
C THR A 381 0.35 15.14 17.33
N MET A 382 -0.70 14.37 17.64
CA MET A 382 -0.83 13.72 18.95
C MET A 382 0.19 12.57 19.12
N LEU A 383 0.43 11.78 18.08
CA LEU A 383 1.37 10.65 18.11
C LEU A 383 2.84 11.10 18.06
N PHE A 384 3.13 12.11 17.24
CA PHE A 384 4.45 12.60 16.87
C PHE A 384 4.48 14.14 16.90
N PRO A 385 4.48 14.78 18.09
CA PRO A 385 4.35 16.23 18.18
C PRO A 385 5.46 17.00 17.46
N GLY A 386 5.08 17.97 16.62
CA GLY A 386 6.01 18.82 15.87
C GLY A 386 6.64 18.15 14.64
N TYR A 387 6.10 17.02 14.18
CA TYR A 387 6.61 16.31 13.00
C TYR A 387 6.63 17.18 11.74
N GLU A 388 5.68 18.11 11.64
CA GLU A 388 5.54 19.03 10.53
C GLU A 388 6.74 19.98 10.41
N ASN A 389 7.54 20.13 11.48
CA ASN A 389 8.76 20.95 11.48
C ASN A 389 9.93 20.29 10.74
N SER A 390 9.82 19.01 10.39
CA SER A 390 10.86 18.26 9.67
C SER A 390 11.33 19.01 8.41
N GLY A 391 12.63 19.30 8.37
CA GLY A 391 13.25 20.01 7.25
C GLY A 391 13.13 21.53 7.26
N PHE A 392 12.31 22.15 8.12
CA PHE A 392 12.08 23.61 8.09
C PHE A 392 12.90 24.41 9.11
N TYR A 393 13.73 23.74 9.92
CA TYR A 393 14.55 24.38 10.96
C TYR A 393 16.01 23.96 10.89
N ARG A 394 16.92 24.91 11.12
CA ARG A 394 18.38 24.70 11.11
C ARG A 394 18.93 24.02 12.37
N ASP A 395 18.10 23.82 13.38
CA ASP A 395 18.40 23.01 14.56
C ASP A 395 17.87 21.56 14.45
N GLU A 396 17.32 21.19 13.29
CA GLU A 396 16.84 19.84 12.95
C GLU A 396 15.62 19.36 13.75
N ARG A 397 14.94 20.23 14.51
CA ARG A 397 13.70 19.86 15.20
C ARG A 397 12.67 19.33 14.21
N GLY A 398 11.96 18.26 14.60
CA GLY A 398 10.91 17.65 13.79
C GLY A 398 11.36 16.47 12.92
N PHE A 399 12.65 16.30 12.61
CA PHE A 399 13.11 15.08 11.90
C PHE A 399 12.86 13.82 12.73
N LEU A 400 13.09 13.93 14.04
CA LEU A 400 12.72 12.96 15.07
C LEU A 400 11.96 13.69 16.18
N THR A 401 10.92 13.05 16.71
CA THR A 401 10.02 13.66 17.70
C THR A 401 9.85 12.77 18.92
N ALA A 402 9.36 13.36 20.01
CA ALA A 402 8.92 12.62 21.16
C ALA A 402 7.78 11.65 20.79
N THR A 403 7.67 10.53 21.50
CA THR A 403 6.56 9.59 21.33
C THR A 403 5.82 9.44 22.65
N PRO A 404 4.95 10.40 23.02
CA PRO A 404 4.30 10.42 24.34
C PRO A 404 3.43 9.19 24.60
N TYR A 405 3.02 8.50 23.53
CA TYR A 405 2.25 7.26 23.56
C TYR A 405 3.05 6.01 23.16
N GLY A 406 4.37 6.14 22.92
CA GLY A 406 5.24 5.09 22.40
C GLY A 406 5.24 5.03 20.87
N ASP A 407 6.36 4.64 20.27
CA ASP A 407 6.49 4.47 18.82
C ASP A 407 5.94 3.09 18.39
N MET A 408 4.62 2.99 18.29
CA MET A 408 3.93 1.69 18.26
C MET A 408 2.76 1.62 17.27
N THR A 409 2.69 2.58 16.35
CA THR A 409 1.59 2.71 15.40
C THR A 409 2.10 2.53 13.97
N ASP A 410 1.37 1.77 13.16
CA ASP A 410 1.56 1.70 11.71
C ASP A 410 0.38 2.35 10.97
N VAL A 411 0.55 2.65 9.68
CA VAL A 411 -0.53 3.13 8.81
C VAL A 411 -0.87 2.06 7.78
N ILE A 412 -2.15 1.74 7.61
CA ILE A 412 -2.64 0.76 6.64
C ILE A 412 -3.83 1.34 5.87
N PHE A 413 -4.10 0.80 4.67
CA PHE A 413 -5.19 1.25 3.81
C PHE A 413 -6.38 0.28 3.81
N SER A 414 -7.57 0.77 3.42
CA SER A 414 -8.83 0.03 3.47
C SER A 414 -8.87 -1.23 2.59
N ASP A 415 -7.93 -1.40 1.67
CA ASP A 415 -7.74 -2.63 0.90
C ASP A 415 -6.96 -3.72 1.66
N ALA A 416 -6.56 -3.48 2.91
CA ALA A 416 -5.93 -4.50 3.74
C ALA A 416 -6.84 -5.74 3.92
N ASP A 417 -6.21 -6.92 3.90
CA ASP A 417 -6.88 -8.20 4.17
C ASP A 417 -7.25 -8.36 5.65
N GLN A 418 -8.25 -9.20 5.93
CA GLN A 418 -8.70 -9.51 7.29
C GLN A 418 -7.54 -9.93 8.21
N GLN A 419 -6.61 -10.73 7.68
CA GLN A 419 -5.44 -11.23 8.39
C GLN A 419 -4.50 -10.12 8.83
N ILE A 420 -4.35 -9.07 8.01
CA ILE A 420 -3.56 -7.88 8.34
C ILE A 420 -4.24 -7.09 9.45
N LEU A 421 -5.56 -6.85 9.36
CA LEU A 421 -6.30 -6.17 10.42
C LEU A 421 -6.16 -6.91 11.76
N ASN A 422 -6.25 -8.25 11.73
CA ASN A 422 -6.14 -9.10 12.90
C ASN A 422 -4.72 -9.17 13.51
N SER A 423 -3.70 -8.61 12.85
CA SER A 423 -2.35 -8.49 13.40
C SER A 423 -2.23 -7.34 14.42
N TYR A 424 -3.20 -6.44 14.44
CA TYR A 424 -3.26 -5.31 15.36
C TYR A 424 -4.19 -5.60 16.54
N HIS A 425 -3.97 -4.92 17.66
CA HIS A 425 -4.89 -4.90 18.79
C HIS A 425 -5.93 -3.80 18.63
N THR A 426 -5.50 -2.62 18.20
CA THR A 426 -6.35 -1.44 18.03
C THR A 426 -6.25 -0.88 16.63
N ILE A 427 -7.38 -0.57 16.02
CA ILE A 427 -7.47 0.16 14.75
C ILE A 427 -8.18 1.49 15.00
N ILE A 428 -7.55 2.58 14.60
CA ILE A 428 -8.12 3.93 14.61
C ILE A 428 -8.46 4.29 13.17
N LEU A 429 -9.73 4.57 12.87
CA LEU A 429 -10.11 5.11 11.57
C LEU A 429 -9.70 6.58 11.49
N ALA A 430 -8.95 6.94 10.45
CA ALA A 430 -8.52 8.31 10.20
C ALA A 430 -8.75 8.72 8.75
N GLY A 431 -9.15 9.98 8.56
CA GLY A 431 -9.55 10.45 7.26
C GLY A 431 -10.97 10.03 6.91
N LYS A 432 -11.40 10.40 5.70
CA LYS A 432 -12.70 10.01 5.16
C LYS A 432 -12.61 8.58 4.62
N VAL A 433 -12.90 7.60 5.48
CA VAL A 433 -12.89 6.17 5.12
C VAL A 433 -14.24 5.79 4.52
N THR A 434 -14.26 5.33 3.26
CA THR A 434 -15.51 4.85 2.64
C THR A 434 -15.88 3.49 3.20
N LEU A 435 -16.96 3.41 3.98
CA LEU A 435 -17.45 2.13 4.53
C LEU A 435 -18.38 1.43 3.53
N ASP A 436 -17.83 0.50 2.76
CA ASP A 436 -18.59 -0.44 1.93
C ASP A 436 -18.86 -1.76 2.68
N VAL A 437 -19.61 -2.68 2.06
CA VAL A 437 -20.01 -3.94 2.72
C VAL A 437 -18.78 -4.81 3.04
N GLU A 438 -17.77 -4.80 2.16
CA GLU A 438 -16.54 -5.57 2.34
C GLU A 438 -15.74 -5.07 3.54
N LEU A 439 -15.52 -3.75 3.63
CA LEU A 439 -14.80 -3.15 4.74
C LEU A 439 -15.58 -3.31 6.05
N TYR A 440 -16.90 -3.17 6.03
CA TYR A 440 -17.74 -3.44 7.20
C TYR A 440 -17.55 -4.86 7.73
N ASP A 441 -17.64 -5.87 6.87
CA ASP A 441 -17.46 -7.27 7.28
C ASP A 441 -16.04 -7.53 7.80
N LYS A 442 -15.01 -6.92 7.18
CA LYS A 442 -13.62 -7.02 7.65
C LYS A 442 -13.41 -6.40 9.04
N LEU A 443 -13.94 -5.19 9.25
CA LEU A 443 -13.87 -4.49 10.54
C LEU A 443 -14.67 -5.22 11.62
N ARG A 444 -15.85 -5.75 11.27
CA ARG A 444 -16.64 -6.58 12.16
C ARG A 444 -15.89 -7.86 12.54
N GLY A 445 -15.30 -8.55 11.58
CA GLY A 445 -14.48 -9.74 11.81
C GLY A 445 -13.28 -9.47 12.74
N PHE A 446 -12.63 -8.31 12.57
CA PHE A 446 -11.54 -7.85 13.44
C PHE A 446 -12.00 -7.66 14.89
N VAL A 447 -13.09 -6.92 15.10
CA VAL A 447 -13.65 -6.65 16.42
C VAL A 447 -14.14 -7.94 17.09
N GLU A 448 -14.91 -8.74 16.37
CA GLU A 448 -15.42 -10.03 16.87
C GLU A 448 -14.28 -10.99 17.27
N GLY A 449 -13.12 -10.88 16.60
CA GLY A 449 -11.88 -11.62 16.88
C GLY A 449 -11.04 -11.09 18.05
N GLY A 450 -11.48 -10.04 18.75
CA GLY A 450 -10.79 -9.47 19.91
C GLY A 450 -10.17 -8.08 19.69
N GLY A 451 -10.35 -7.50 18.49
CA GLY A 451 -9.85 -6.17 18.16
C GLY A 451 -10.63 -5.04 18.83
N HIS A 452 -9.96 -3.89 19.02
CA HIS A 452 -10.57 -2.63 19.41
C HIS A 452 -10.62 -1.69 18.21
N LEU A 453 -11.82 -1.40 17.69
CA LEU A 453 -12.02 -0.39 16.65
C LEU A 453 -12.39 0.95 17.28
N ILE A 454 -11.75 2.04 16.87
CA ILE A 454 -12.11 3.41 17.24
C ILE A 454 -12.57 4.14 15.98
N ALA A 455 -13.81 4.62 16.00
CA ALA A 455 -14.44 5.32 14.89
C ALA A 455 -15.17 6.58 15.36
N THR A 456 -15.31 7.53 14.44
CA THR A 456 -16.11 8.76 14.63
C THR A 456 -17.42 8.65 13.85
N ALA A 457 -18.31 9.63 14.03
CA ALA A 457 -19.59 9.65 13.31
C ALA A 457 -19.45 9.64 11.78
N ASP A 458 -18.31 10.09 11.24
CA ASP A 458 -18.07 10.09 9.79
C ASP A 458 -18.20 8.70 9.17
N VAL A 459 -17.83 7.62 9.88
CA VAL A 459 -17.90 6.25 9.33
C VAL A 459 -19.32 5.85 8.91
N ILE A 460 -20.35 6.42 9.57
CA ILE A 460 -21.75 6.18 9.24
C ILE A 460 -22.18 7.06 8.07
N LEU A 461 -21.65 8.28 7.98
CA LEU A 461 -21.98 9.24 6.91
C LEU A 461 -21.32 8.90 5.59
N SER A 462 -20.12 8.31 5.65
CA SER A 462 -19.34 7.85 4.50
C SER A 462 -19.80 6.47 4.01
N ALA A 463 -20.74 5.82 4.72
CA ALA A 463 -21.18 4.48 4.42
C ALA A 463 -21.89 4.42 3.06
N GLN A 464 -21.35 3.60 2.17
CA GLN A 464 -21.97 3.26 0.89
C GLN A 464 -22.55 1.86 1.03
N LEU A 465 -23.64 1.74 1.79
CA LEU A 465 -24.22 0.45 2.17
C LEU A 465 -25.67 0.31 1.69
N PRO A 466 -26.11 -0.92 1.34
CA PRO A 466 -27.53 -1.20 1.16
C PRO A 466 -28.33 -0.88 2.44
N GLN A 467 -29.61 -0.53 2.29
CA GLN A 467 -30.46 -0.09 3.41
C GLN A 467 -30.54 -1.11 4.57
N GLU A 468 -30.47 -2.40 4.27
CA GLU A 468 -30.47 -3.50 5.24
C GLU A 468 -29.21 -3.59 6.10
N TYR A 469 -28.10 -3.01 5.65
CA TYR A 469 -26.84 -2.94 6.38
C TYR A 469 -26.78 -1.74 7.33
N VAL A 470 -27.55 -0.68 7.08
CA VAL A 470 -27.55 0.53 7.90
C VAL A 470 -27.83 0.20 9.37
N ASN A 471 -28.88 -0.59 9.64
CA ASN A 471 -29.19 -0.99 11.02
C ASN A 471 -28.09 -1.86 11.64
N GLN A 472 -27.45 -2.72 10.85
CA GLN A 472 -26.34 -3.55 11.32
C GLN A 472 -25.11 -2.73 11.67
N VAL A 473 -24.86 -1.62 10.96
CA VAL A 473 -23.79 -0.68 11.31
C VAL A 473 -24.11 0.07 12.59
N LEU A 474 -25.35 0.56 12.75
CA LEU A 474 -25.80 1.21 13.99
C LEU A 474 -25.62 0.28 15.19
N ASP A 475 -26.07 -0.97 15.07
CA ASP A 475 -25.89 -2.00 16.11
C ASP A 475 -24.42 -2.32 16.37
N PHE A 476 -23.60 -2.38 15.31
CA PHE A 476 -22.16 -2.63 15.40
C PHE A 476 -21.44 -1.53 16.19
N VAL A 477 -21.75 -0.26 15.95
CA VAL A 477 -21.17 0.86 16.71
C VAL A 477 -21.85 1.10 18.07
N GLY A 478 -22.95 0.39 18.35
CA GLY A 478 -23.63 0.39 19.64
C GLY A 478 -24.70 1.47 19.84
N ILE A 479 -25.33 1.94 18.76
CA ILE A 479 -26.40 2.94 18.83
C ILE A 479 -27.67 2.42 18.16
N LYS A 480 -28.83 2.79 18.71
CA LYS A 480 -30.17 2.56 18.12
C LYS A 480 -30.44 3.52 16.97
N LYS A 481 -29.94 4.75 17.12
CA LYS A 481 -30.23 5.85 16.20
C LYS A 481 -29.12 6.90 16.22
N LEU A 482 -28.73 7.34 15.03
CA LEU A 482 -27.99 8.58 14.81
C LEU A 482 -29.02 9.68 14.51
N GLY A 483 -29.10 10.69 15.37
CA GLY A 483 -30.03 11.81 15.26
C GLY A 483 -29.49 12.96 14.42
N GLU A 484 -29.91 14.18 14.74
CA GLU A 484 -29.46 15.39 14.03
C GLU A 484 -28.08 15.85 14.51
N LEU A 485 -27.32 16.45 13.59
CA LEU A 485 -26.07 17.15 13.88
C LEU A 485 -26.39 18.45 14.64
N GLN A 486 -25.73 18.65 15.79
CA GLN A 486 -25.86 19.85 16.60
C GLN A 486 -24.52 20.57 16.68
N ALA A 487 -24.56 21.88 16.50
CA ALA A 487 -23.42 22.76 16.72
C ALA A 487 -23.45 23.31 18.16
N TYR A 488 -22.36 23.10 18.87
CA TYR A 488 -22.14 23.59 20.23
C TYR A 488 -21.19 24.79 20.15
N THR A 489 -21.75 26.00 20.17
CA THR A 489 -21.01 27.25 19.89
C THR A 489 -20.49 27.98 21.12
N SER A 490 -20.87 27.55 22.32
CA SER A 490 -20.34 27.98 23.62
C SER A 490 -19.34 26.95 24.15
N ASP A 491 -18.52 27.35 25.13
CA ASP A 491 -17.62 26.43 25.83
C ASP A 491 -18.47 25.40 26.61
N GLU A 492 -18.72 24.27 25.97
CA GLU A 492 -19.40 23.13 26.57
C GLU A 492 -18.38 22.28 27.34
N THR A 493 -18.87 21.57 28.34
CA THR A 493 -18.05 20.64 29.11
C THR A 493 -18.46 19.21 28.80
N ILE A 494 -17.47 18.36 28.53
CA ILE A 494 -17.67 16.92 28.36
C ILE A 494 -16.98 16.18 29.50
N GLN A 495 -17.74 15.33 30.18
CA GLN A 495 -17.25 14.49 31.26
C GLN A 495 -16.69 13.17 30.72
N PHE A 496 -15.41 12.88 31.02
CA PHE A 496 -14.73 11.62 30.76
C PHE A 496 -14.01 11.11 32.02
N ARG A 497 -14.27 9.86 32.43
CA ARG A 497 -13.71 9.25 33.67
C ARG A 497 -13.83 10.14 34.92
N SER A 498 -15.01 10.75 35.10
CA SER A 498 -15.33 11.67 36.22
C SER A 498 -14.50 12.96 36.24
N LYS A 499 -13.85 13.32 35.13
CA LYS A 499 -13.23 14.62 34.92
C LYS A 499 -13.96 15.36 33.81
N ASP A 500 -14.15 16.64 34.04
CA ASP A 500 -14.78 17.56 33.10
C ASP A 500 -13.69 18.22 32.25
N PHE A 501 -13.90 18.23 30.94
CA PHE A 501 -13.03 18.87 29.96
C PHE A 501 -13.81 19.95 29.23
N GLU A 502 -13.29 21.17 29.27
CA GLU A 502 -13.82 22.29 28.50
C GLU A 502 -13.43 22.12 27.03
N GLU A 503 -14.42 22.19 26.15
CA GLU A 503 -14.25 21.99 24.72
C GLU A 503 -14.39 23.30 23.97
N LYS A 504 -13.54 23.45 22.96
CA LYS A 504 -13.75 24.47 21.92
C LYS A 504 -15.04 24.15 21.16
N ALA A 505 -15.65 25.17 20.56
CA ALA A 505 -16.85 25.00 19.74
C ALA A 505 -16.71 23.83 18.74
N PHE A 506 -17.71 22.95 18.70
CA PHE A 506 -17.68 21.68 17.99
C PHE A 506 -19.05 21.25 17.47
N GLU A 507 -19.07 20.21 16.65
CA GLU A 507 -20.30 19.57 16.21
C GLU A 507 -20.36 18.11 16.68
N ALA A 508 -21.55 17.66 17.04
CA ALA A 508 -21.81 16.26 17.35
C ALA A 508 -23.24 15.85 17.01
N TYR A 509 -23.40 14.59 16.61
CA TYR A 509 -24.71 13.99 16.43
C TYR A 509 -25.31 13.62 17.78
N SER A 510 -26.61 13.87 17.92
CA SER A 510 -27.37 13.23 19.00
C SER A 510 -27.38 11.71 18.78
N ILE A 511 -27.02 10.93 19.81
CA ILE A 511 -27.00 9.47 19.74
C ILE A 511 -27.88 8.85 20.80
N GLU A 512 -28.61 7.80 20.41
CA GLU A 512 -29.34 6.94 21.34
C GLU A 512 -28.60 5.60 21.45
N PRO A 513 -27.89 5.31 22.55
CA PRO A 513 -27.14 4.07 22.70
C PRO A 513 -28.02 2.83 22.77
N ASN A 514 -27.49 1.67 22.34
CA ASN A 514 -28.09 0.37 22.57
C ASN A 514 -28.12 0.01 24.07
N ASP A 515 -29.06 -0.85 24.48
CA ASP A 515 -29.15 -1.27 25.88
C ASP A 515 -27.91 -2.08 26.26
N GLY A 516 -27.25 -1.72 27.37
CA GLY A 516 -26.02 -2.37 27.83
C GLY A 516 -24.71 -1.85 27.22
N VAL A 517 -24.78 -0.89 26.29
CA VAL A 517 -23.60 -0.18 25.78
C VAL A 517 -23.03 0.76 26.83
N GLU A 518 -21.70 0.79 26.97
CA GLU A 518 -21.02 1.66 27.92
C GLU A 518 -21.00 3.10 27.40
N ILE A 519 -21.46 4.05 28.21
CA ILE A 519 -21.30 5.49 27.94
C ILE A 519 -19.98 5.95 28.58
N VAL A 520 -18.98 6.15 27.75
CA VAL A 520 -17.61 6.48 28.15
C VAL A 520 -17.46 7.99 28.44
N ALA A 521 -18.13 8.82 27.64
CA ALA A 521 -18.16 10.27 27.82
C ALA A 521 -19.55 10.84 27.58
N ARG A 522 -19.89 11.93 28.26
CA ARG A 522 -21.19 12.62 28.16
C ARG A 522 -21.03 14.12 28.27
N LEU A 523 -21.91 14.89 27.63
CA LEU A 523 -22.07 16.33 27.89
C LEU A 523 -22.46 16.52 29.36
N SER A 524 -21.73 17.36 30.09
CA SER A 524 -21.89 17.50 31.55
C SER A 524 -23.25 18.09 31.93
N ASP A 525 -23.75 19.05 31.15
CA ASP A 525 -25.00 19.76 31.47
C ASP A 525 -26.26 18.96 31.15
N THR A 526 -26.26 18.25 30.02
CA THR A 526 -27.44 17.52 29.54
C THR A 526 -27.39 16.02 29.86
N GLY A 527 -26.21 15.50 30.20
CA GLY A 527 -25.96 14.06 30.35
C GLY A 527 -25.97 13.29 29.02
N THR A 528 -26.07 13.98 27.89
CA THR A 528 -26.17 13.40 26.54
C THR A 528 -24.90 12.58 26.23
N PRO A 529 -25.01 11.32 25.76
CA PRO A 529 -23.85 10.51 25.41
C PRO A 529 -23.03 11.14 24.28
N PHE A 530 -21.70 11.09 24.40
CA PHE A 530 -20.75 11.65 23.43
C PHE A 530 -19.77 10.61 22.89
N ILE A 531 -19.24 9.76 23.77
CA ILE A 531 -18.46 8.58 23.38
C ILE A 531 -19.12 7.36 23.99
N VAL A 532 -19.37 6.34 23.17
CA VAL A 532 -19.92 5.05 23.61
C VAL A 532 -18.97 3.91 23.24
N CYS A 533 -18.99 2.84 24.02
CA CYS A 533 -18.21 1.64 23.76
C CYS A 533 -19.12 0.41 23.75
N ASN A 534 -19.17 -0.25 22.59
CA ASN A 534 -19.94 -1.45 22.36
C ASN A 534 -19.03 -2.67 22.45
N ALA A 535 -19.24 -3.53 23.45
CA ALA A 535 -18.54 -4.80 23.54
C ALA A 535 -19.17 -5.83 22.60
N LEU A 536 -18.37 -6.40 21.71
CA LEU A 536 -18.83 -7.36 20.70
C LEU A 536 -17.96 -8.62 20.74
N LYS A 537 -18.55 -9.73 21.19
CA LYS A 537 -17.85 -11.00 21.42
C LYS A 537 -16.59 -10.78 22.28
N GLN A 538 -15.40 -10.86 21.68
CA GLN A 538 -14.11 -10.75 22.37
C GLN A 538 -13.50 -9.34 22.30
N GLY A 539 -14.01 -8.47 21.42
CA GLY A 539 -13.47 -7.13 21.20
C GLY A 539 -14.50 -6.04 21.47
N LYS A 540 -14.22 -4.84 20.96
CA LYS A 540 -15.09 -3.68 21.18
C LYS A 540 -14.98 -2.62 20.08
N VAL A 541 -16.05 -1.85 19.90
CA VAL A 541 -16.10 -0.65 19.06
C VAL A 541 -16.30 0.56 19.96
N SER A 542 -15.46 1.58 19.78
CA SER A 542 -15.66 2.89 20.38
C SER A 542 -16.12 3.87 19.33
N PHE A 543 -17.27 4.48 19.59
CA PHE A 543 -17.91 5.41 18.68
C PHE A 543 -17.94 6.81 19.29
N ILE A 544 -17.38 7.78 18.57
CA ILE A 544 -17.34 9.19 18.95
C ILE A 544 -18.40 9.94 18.13
N ALA A 545 -19.36 10.58 18.80
CA ALA A 545 -20.52 11.22 18.17
C ALA A 545 -20.18 12.46 17.32
N SER A 546 -19.01 13.06 17.54
CA SER A 546 -18.50 14.18 16.75
C SER A 546 -17.97 13.69 15.38
N PRO A 547 -18.35 14.32 14.26
CA PRO A 547 -17.70 14.07 12.96
C PRO A 547 -16.20 14.35 13.10
N PHE A 548 -15.38 13.36 12.77
CA PHE A 548 -13.92 13.42 12.90
C PHE A 548 -13.36 13.72 14.31
N GLY A 549 -14.16 14.11 15.31
CA GLY A 549 -13.70 14.45 16.66
C GLY A 549 -12.99 15.79 16.78
N LEU A 550 -13.21 16.70 15.82
CA LEU A 550 -12.50 17.98 15.70
C LEU A 550 -13.31 19.16 16.27
N ASN A 551 -12.61 20.25 16.60
CA ASN A 551 -13.28 21.54 16.76
C ASN A 551 -13.89 22.03 15.43
N MET A 552 -15.04 22.70 15.49
CA MET A 552 -15.79 23.18 14.32
C MET A 552 -15.18 24.45 13.71
N ASN A 553 -14.76 25.39 14.55
CA ASN A 553 -14.23 26.68 14.10
C ASN A 553 -12.72 26.60 13.89
N LYS A 554 -12.23 27.15 12.78
CA LYS A 554 -10.81 27.26 12.52
C LYS A 554 -10.09 27.97 13.68
N LEU A 555 -9.01 27.39 14.20
CA LEU A 555 -8.26 27.94 15.34
C LEU A 555 -7.49 29.22 15.00
N GLN A 556 -7.14 29.38 13.72
CA GLN A 556 -6.39 30.52 13.22
C GLN A 556 -6.69 30.78 11.75
N GLU A 557 -6.74 32.06 11.35
CA GLU A 557 -6.93 32.44 9.95
C GLU A 557 -5.75 32.09 9.05
N CYS A 558 -6.05 31.78 7.78
CA CYS A 558 -5.00 31.66 6.76
C CYS A 558 -4.52 33.06 6.40
N LYS A 559 -3.21 33.32 6.49
CA LYS A 559 -2.61 34.55 5.97
C LYS A 559 -1.83 34.24 4.71
N LEU A 560 -2.21 34.88 3.60
CA LEU A 560 -1.44 34.87 2.37
C LEU A 560 -0.61 36.15 2.28
N GLU A 561 0.64 36.03 1.87
CA GLU A 561 1.57 37.13 1.64
C GLU A 561 2.15 37.01 0.24
N GLU A 562 2.33 38.14 -0.43
CA GLU A 562 3.02 38.20 -1.71
C GLU A 562 4.52 38.01 -1.47
N ARG A 563 5.13 37.01 -2.13
CA ARG A 563 6.55 36.73 -2.02
C ARG A 563 7.22 36.60 -3.38
N GLU A 564 8.41 37.16 -3.46
CA GLU A 564 9.31 36.97 -4.58
C GLU A 564 9.91 35.56 -4.52
N THR A 565 9.47 34.71 -5.45
CA THR A 565 10.01 33.37 -5.65
C THR A 565 10.94 33.41 -6.85
N LYS A 566 12.13 32.82 -6.68
CA LYS A 566 13.16 32.76 -7.71
C LYS A 566 13.12 31.39 -8.37
N TYR A 567 12.97 31.38 -9.69
CA TYR A 567 13.02 30.19 -10.51
C TYR A 567 14.27 30.24 -11.40
N LEU A 568 14.91 29.09 -11.60
CA LEU A 568 15.92 28.94 -12.62
C LEU A 568 15.25 28.67 -13.97
N VAL A 569 15.54 29.49 -14.97
CA VAL A 569 15.09 29.31 -16.36
C VAL A 569 16.34 29.32 -17.25
N GLY A 570 16.84 28.12 -17.56
CA GLY A 570 18.16 27.97 -18.17
C GLY A 570 19.26 28.31 -17.15
N GLU A 571 20.15 29.25 -17.48
CA GLU A 571 21.18 29.77 -16.57
C GLU A 571 20.73 31.05 -15.84
N ASP A 572 19.55 31.58 -16.16
CA ASP A 572 19.02 32.83 -15.62
C ASP A 572 18.12 32.59 -14.40
N ILE A 573 18.18 33.49 -13.42
CA ILE A 573 17.26 33.51 -12.27
C ILE A 573 16.12 34.49 -12.59
N VAL A 574 14.92 33.97 -12.77
CA VAL A 574 13.67 34.75 -12.91
C VAL A 574 13.05 34.90 -11.54
N THR A 575 12.62 36.11 -11.18
CA THR A 575 11.90 36.36 -9.92
C THR A 575 10.46 36.70 -10.23
N GLU A 576 9.52 35.93 -9.69
CA GLU A 576 8.08 36.20 -9.78
C GLU A 576 7.49 36.44 -8.41
N LYS A 577 6.48 37.30 -8.35
CA LYS A 577 5.70 37.50 -7.13
C LYS A 577 4.52 36.54 -7.12
N ILE A 578 4.51 35.63 -6.16
CA ILE A 578 3.41 34.69 -5.94
C ILE A 578 2.83 34.86 -4.55
N MET A 579 1.52 34.71 -4.43
CA MET A 579 0.88 34.64 -3.13
C MET A 579 1.20 33.30 -2.49
N THR A 580 1.86 33.32 -1.34
CA THR A 580 2.21 32.12 -0.56
C THR A 580 1.66 32.26 0.85
N ALA A 581 1.51 31.15 1.58
CA ALA A 581 1.17 31.28 2.99
C ALA A 581 2.30 31.94 3.78
N ALA A 582 1.90 32.94 4.57
CA ALA A 582 2.77 33.68 5.48
C ALA A 582 3.50 32.74 6.46
N ASP A 583 2.88 31.60 6.79
CA ASP A 583 3.34 30.69 7.82
C ASP A 583 4.15 29.49 7.28
N ASN A 584 4.10 29.19 5.98
CA ASN A 584 4.91 28.12 5.38
C ASN A 584 6.31 28.64 5.00
N VAL A 585 7.12 28.97 6.02
CA VAL A 585 8.51 29.44 5.89
C VAL A 585 9.43 28.74 6.87
N ASP A 586 10.70 28.73 6.50
CA ASP A 586 11.78 28.23 7.33
C ASP A 586 11.83 29.00 8.67
N GLY A 587 12.06 28.28 9.77
CA GLY A 587 12.13 28.83 11.12
C GLY A 587 10.79 29.17 11.77
N LYS A 588 9.65 28.83 11.14
CA LYS A 588 8.31 29.11 11.67
C LYS A 588 7.44 27.86 11.76
N ASP A 589 6.68 27.76 12.85
CA ASP A 589 5.77 26.64 13.08
C ASP A 589 4.57 26.78 12.16
N LEU A 590 4.08 25.64 11.65
CA LEU A 590 2.87 25.64 10.82
C LEU A 590 1.63 25.77 11.72
N PRO A 591 0.67 26.64 11.39
CA PRO A 591 -0.52 26.84 12.23
C PRO A 591 -1.44 25.62 12.17
N MET A 592 -1.81 25.10 13.33
CA MET A 592 -2.84 24.07 13.47
C MET A 592 -4.23 24.70 13.27
N TYR A 593 -4.94 24.34 12.20
CA TYR A 593 -6.26 24.94 11.89
C TYR A 593 -7.42 24.23 12.56
N TYR A 594 -7.34 22.91 12.66
CA TYR A 594 -8.33 22.07 13.32
C TYR A 594 -7.58 21.03 14.13
N ASP A 595 -8.07 20.79 15.32
CA ASP A 595 -7.44 19.93 16.31
C ASP A 595 -8.51 19.06 16.97
N PHE A 596 -8.09 17.96 17.56
CA PHE A 596 -9.01 17.13 18.32
C PHE A 596 -9.54 17.88 19.53
N LEU A 597 -10.82 17.63 19.84
CA LEU A 597 -11.42 17.99 21.12
C LEU A 597 -10.60 17.42 22.28
N SER A 598 -10.53 18.16 23.37
CA SER A 598 -9.75 17.79 24.57
C SER A 598 -10.14 16.39 25.05
N THR A 599 -11.43 16.10 25.16
CA THR A 599 -11.96 14.80 25.54
C THR A 599 -11.56 13.70 24.57
N VAL A 600 -11.60 13.97 23.26
CA VAL A 600 -11.19 13.01 22.23
C VAL A 600 -9.70 12.68 22.37
N LYS A 601 -8.83 13.69 22.56
CA LYS A 601 -7.39 13.47 22.82
C LYS A 601 -7.16 12.63 24.07
N GLN A 602 -7.85 12.93 25.16
CA GLN A 602 -7.71 12.18 26.41
C GLN A 602 -8.20 10.75 26.28
N TYR A 603 -9.28 10.54 25.52
CA TYR A 603 -9.83 9.22 25.24
C TYR A 603 -8.86 8.37 24.41
N LEU A 604 -8.42 8.89 23.25
CA LEU A 604 -7.44 8.24 22.38
C LEU A 604 -6.14 7.97 23.15
N GLY A 605 -5.65 8.96 23.90
CA GLY A 605 -4.44 8.86 24.70
C GLY A 605 -4.53 7.79 25.78
N SER A 606 -5.71 7.61 26.40
CA SER A 606 -5.93 6.49 27.32
C SER A 606 -5.84 5.14 26.62
N CYS A 607 -6.48 4.99 25.46
CA CYS A 607 -6.46 3.73 24.71
C CYS A 607 -5.03 3.36 24.30
N LEU A 608 -4.24 4.33 23.84
CA LEU A 608 -2.84 4.11 23.49
C LEU A 608 -1.99 3.77 24.73
N ASN A 609 -2.15 4.50 25.84
CA ASN A 609 -1.41 4.21 27.07
C ASN A 609 -1.68 2.80 27.63
N GLU A 610 -2.88 2.26 27.43
CA GLU A 610 -3.23 0.89 27.85
C GLU A 610 -2.44 -0.19 27.09
N MET A 611 -1.92 0.11 25.89
CA MET A 611 -1.17 -0.83 25.04
C MET A 611 0.34 -0.82 25.28
N LYS A 612 0.89 0.24 25.87
CA LYS A 612 2.34 0.42 26.03
C LYS A 612 3.01 -0.73 26.76
N MET A 613 4.00 -1.33 26.11
CA MET A 613 4.83 -2.36 26.73
C MET A 613 5.90 -1.79 27.66
N VAL A 614 6.41 -0.60 27.36
CA VAL A 614 7.39 0.13 28.18
C VAL A 614 6.86 1.54 28.42
N GLU A 615 6.76 1.93 29.69
CA GLU A 615 6.50 3.31 30.08
C GLU A 615 7.81 3.91 30.61
N ILE A 616 8.08 5.16 30.26
CA ILE A 616 9.17 5.95 30.80
C ILE A 616 8.60 7.19 31.49
N THR A 617 9.27 7.67 32.54
CA THR A 617 8.82 8.83 33.32
C THR A 617 8.79 10.13 32.51
N ASN A 618 9.56 10.22 31.43
CA ASN A 618 9.69 11.41 30.62
C ASN A 618 9.08 11.22 29.22
N ARG A 619 7.97 11.92 28.96
CA ARG A 619 7.21 11.86 27.70
C ARG A 619 7.78 12.72 26.56
N SER A 620 8.81 13.53 26.83
CA SER A 620 9.52 14.30 25.79
C SER A 620 10.52 13.44 24.98
N LEU A 621 10.76 12.20 25.41
CA LEU A 621 11.66 11.28 24.74
C LEU A 621 10.91 10.40 23.72
N GLN A 622 11.65 9.95 22.71
CA GLN A 622 11.20 8.87 21.84
C GLN A 622 11.49 7.52 22.52
N CYS A 623 10.56 6.57 22.40
CA CYS A 623 10.72 5.21 22.91
C CYS A 623 10.24 4.20 21.86
N ILE A 624 11.19 3.43 21.33
CA ILE A 624 10.96 2.33 20.37
C ILE A 624 11.20 1.01 21.10
N VAL A 625 10.34 0.02 20.89
CA VAL A 625 10.45 -1.27 21.60
C VAL A 625 10.36 -2.46 20.65
N ASN A 626 11.33 -3.37 20.75
CA ASN A 626 11.39 -4.59 19.95
C ASN A 626 11.43 -5.83 20.85
N THR A 627 10.60 -6.82 20.53
CA THR A 627 10.47 -8.08 21.28
C THR A 627 11.44 -9.13 20.74
N CYS A 628 12.12 -9.84 21.63
CA CYS A 628 13.06 -10.92 21.29
C CYS A 628 12.46 -12.29 21.63
N GLU A 629 12.88 -13.33 20.91
CA GLU A 629 12.39 -14.71 21.09
C GLU A 629 12.73 -15.31 22.46
N ASP A 630 13.79 -14.81 23.11
CA ASP A 630 14.28 -15.29 24.41
C ASP A 630 13.49 -14.76 25.62
N GLY A 631 12.41 -14.01 25.39
CA GLY A 631 11.63 -13.37 26.46
C GLY A 631 12.19 -12.02 26.91
N SER A 632 13.24 -11.50 26.28
CA SER A 632 13.73 -10.13 26.48
C SER A 632 13.15 -9.18 25.42
N PHE A 633 13.37 -7.88 25.60
CA PHE A 633 13.05 -6.86 24.62
C PHE A 633 14.09 -5.74 24.64
N LEU A 634 14.31 -5.12 23.49
CA LEU A 634 15.14 -3.94 23.36
C LEU A 634 14.27 -2.70 23.43
N ALA A 635 14.68 -1.71 24.23
CA ALA A 635 14.08 -0.39 24.27
C ALA A 635 15.13 0.66 23.87
N ALA A 636 14.86 1.38 22.77
CA ALA A 636 15.67 2.52 22.36
C ALA A 636 15.04 3.81 22.88
N ILE A 637 15.85 4.60 23.58
CA ILE A 637 15.49 5.91 24.11
C ILE A 637 16.27 6.95 23.32
N VAL A 638 15.57 7.89 22.68
CA VAL A 638 16.17 8.95 21.87
C VAL A 638 15.83 10.30 22.46
N ASN A 639 16.86 11.12 22.68
CA ASN A 639 16.71 12.51 23.07
C ASN A 639 16.84 13.41 21.86
N ASN A 640 15.76 14.13 21.55
CA ASN A 640 15.70 15.04 20.41
C ASN A 640 15.83 16.52 20.83
N SER A 641 16.00 16.81 22.11
CA SER A 641 16.08 18.18 22.64
C SER A 641 17.52 18.69 22.81
N SER A 642 17.61 19.98 23.15
CA SER A 642 18.83 20.75 23.45
C SER A 642 19.46 20.46 24.82
N SER A 643 18.73 19.81 25.72
CA SER A 643 19.08 19.64 27.14
C SER A 643 19.20 18.17 27.52
N THR A 644 19.95 17.90 28.60
CA THR A 644 20.03 16.53 29.14
C THR A 644 18.66 16.16 29.69
N GLN A 645 18.16 14.99 29.31
CA GLN A 645 16.85 14.53 29.76
C GLN A 645 17.01 13.40 30.77
N MET A 646 16.32 13.53 31.90
CA MET A 646 16.25 12.55 32.96
C MET A 646 15.04 11.65 32.76
N PHE A 647 15.24 10.35 32.91
CA PHE A 647 14.18 9.36 32.79
C PHE A 647 14.44 8.16 33.69
N ASP A 648 13.37 7.43 34.02
CA ASP A 648 13.41 6.08 34.54
C ASP A 648 12.42 5.22 33.75
N PHE A 649 12.69 3.92 33.71
CA PHE A 649 11.71 2.95 33.28
C PHE A 649 10.66 2.74 34.35
N VAL A 650 9.40 2.91 34.00
CA VAL A 650 8.27 2.68 34.90
C VAL A 650 7.75 1.26 34.66
N SER A 651 7.88 0.41 35.68
CA SER A 651 7.24 -0.90 35.65
C SER A 651 5.74 -0.73 35.49
N ASN A 652 5.21 -1.18 34.36
CA ASN A 652 3.79 -1.19 34.08
C ASN A 652 3.22 -2.61 34.33
N LYS A 653 2.03 -2.90 33.79
CA LYS A 653 1.35 -4.20 33.93
C LYS A 653 2.18 -5.41 33.46
N TYR A 654 3.25 -5.20 32.69
CA TYR A 654 4.09 -6.28 32.17
C TYR A 654 5.23 -6.67 33.12
N GLY A 655 5.73 -5.76 33.96
CA GLY A 655 6.81 -6.02 34.91
C GLY A 655 8.14 -6.42 34.26
N PHE A 656 9.18 -5.59 34.37
CA PHE A 656 10.48 -5.89 33.76
C PHE A 656 11.66 -5.36 34.58
N SER A 657 12.84 -5.91 34.32
CA SER A 657 14.12 -5.45 34.86
C SER A 657 15.08 -5.08 33.75
N ILE A 658 15.95 -4.10 33.99
CA ILE A 658 17.06 -3.75 33.09
C ILE A 658 18.13 -4.83 33.22
N GLU A 659 18.47 -5.50 32.11
CA GLU A 659 19.51 -6.53 32.08
C GLU A 659 20.87 -5.91 31.72
N SER A 660 20.89 -5.11 30.66
CA SER A 660 22.10 -4.45 30.18
C SER A 660 21.76 -3.26 29.27
N GLU A 661 22.72 -2.36 29.10
CA GLU A 661 22.72 -1.40 28.00
C GLU A 661 23.58 -1.94 26.86
N LEU A 662 23.11 -1.81 25.62
CA LEU A 662 23.87 -2.14 24.42
C LEU A 662 24.74 -0.91 24.11
N PRO A 663 26.07 -1.01 24.25
CA PRO A 663 26.94 0.15 24.09
C PRO A 663 26.92 0.61 22.63
N ILE A 664 26.52 1.85 22.43
CA ILE A 664 26.66 2.55 21.15
C ILE A 664 27.96 3.35 21.22
N PRO A 665 28.89 3.18 20.26
CA PRO A 665 30.10 3.98 20.20
C PRO A 665 29.80 5.48 20.28
N ALA A 666 30.59 6.18 21.09
CA ALA A 666 30.47 7.61 21.27
C ALA A 666 31.32 8.32 20.21
N LEU A 667 30.73 9.32 19.57
CA LEU A 667 31.44 10.21 18.67
C LEU A 667 31.74 11.53 19.43
N PRO A 668 32.95 12.12 19.30
CA PRO A 668 33.28 13.34 20.03
C PRO A 668 32.36 14.50 19.66
N GLU A 669 31.74 15.12 20.67
CA GLU A 669 30.81 16.24 20.50
C GLU A 669 31.49 17.53 20.01
N ASP A 670 32.82 17.61 20.12
CA ASP A 670 33.65 18.72 19.64
C ASP A 670 34.00 18.60 18.14
N LEU A 671 33.60 17.52 17.47
CA LEU A 671 33.72 17.42 16.02
C LEU A 671 32.88 18.49 15.32
N ILE A 672 33.48 19.13 14.31
CA ILE A 672 32.79 20.10 13.47
C ILE A 672 31.60 19.41 12.78
N GLY A 673 30.42 20.02 12.92
CA GLY A 673 29.17 19.49 12.38
C GLY A 673 28.56 18.34 13.17
N TYR A 674 29.02 18.09 14.41
CA TYR A 674 28.39 17.14 15.33
C TYR A 674 26.92 17.50 15.58
N TYR A 675 26.70 18.71 16.11
CA TYR A 675 25.39 19.32 16.23
C TYR A 675 25.04 20.11 14.97
N ALA A 676 23.74 20.36 14.76
CA ALA A 676 23.27 21.22 13.70
C ALA A 676 23.71 22.68 13.93
N LYS A 677 23.79 23.49 12.86
CA LYS A 677 24.38 24.83 12.90
C LYS A 677 23.72 25.81 13.87
N GLU A 678 22.40 25.71 14.05
CA GLU A 678 21.63 26.53 14.99
C GLU A 678 21.19 25.76 16.23
N PHE A 679 21.78 24.58 16.48
CA PHE A 679 21.50 23.80 17.67
C PHE A 679 22.04 24.52 18.91
N GLN A 680 21.15 24.91 19.81
CA GLN A 680 21.51 25.57 21.05
C GLN A 680 21.65 24.54 22.16
N HIS A 681 22.87 24.07 22.40
CA HIS A 681 23.14 23.16 23.52
C HIS A 681 22.97 23.90 24.85
N GLU A 682 22.06 23.41 25.70
CA GLU A 682 21.80 24.01 27.01
C GLU A 682 22.69 23.38 28.07
N GLU A 683 23.88 23.96 28.27
CA GLU A 683 24.84 23.49 29.27
C GLU A 683 24.22 23.48 30.69
N ASN A 684 24.33 22.35 31.37
CA ASN A 684 23.81 22.12 32.73
C ASN A 684 22.28 22.17 32.87
N ALA A 685 21.53 22.14 31.78
CA ALA A 685 20.08 21.93 31.81
C ALA A 685 19.77 20.43 31.89
N GLU A 686 19.19 20.02 33.01
CA GLU A 686 18.60 18.69 33.21
C GLU A 686 17.08 18.83 33.34
N GLU A 687 16.34 18.22 32.43
CA GLU A 687 14.87 18.26 32.42
C GLU A 687 14.27 16.87 32.57
N GLY A 688 13.02 16.80 33.04
CA GLY A 688 12.35 15.54 33.32
C GLY A 688 12.59 15.02 34.74
N SER A 689 12.35 13.74 34.96
CA SER A 689 12.49 13.11 36.27
C SER A 689 13.00 11.69 36.13
N GLY A 690 13.91 11.28 36.99
CA GLY A 690 14.43 9.92 37.05
C GLY A 690 15.91 9.87 37.45
N SER A 691 16.46 8.66 37.47
CA SER A 691 17.85 8.39 37.85
C SER A 691 18.78 8.21 36.64
N MET A 692 18.25 7.93 35.45
CA MET A 692 19.04 7.78 34.22
C MET A 692 19.04 9.09 33.44
N ALA A 693 20.18 9.43 32.85
CA ALA A 693 20.36 10.62 32.01
C ALA A 693 20.63 10.23 30.55
N ILE A 694 20.11 11.00 29.61
CA ILE A 694 20.48 10.93 28.19
C ILE A 694 20.85 12.32 27.69
N LYS A 695 22.00 12.43 27.03
CA LYS A 695 22.54 13.70 26.55
C LYS A 695 21.68 14.29 25.42
N PRO A 696 21.80 15.60 25.14
CA PRO A 696 21.16 16.22 23.97
C PRO A 696 21.51 15.49 22.66
N ALA A 697 20.54 15.36 21.77
CA ALA A 697 20.71 14.74 20.45
C ALA A 697 21.38 13.34 20.47
N ASP A 698 21.11 12.53 21.50
CA ASP A 698 21.72 11.20 21.71
C ASP A 698 20.69 10.06 21.68
N ILE A 699 21.18 8.82 21.59
CA ILE A 699 20.40 7.58 21.61
C ILE A 699 21.06 6.55 22.54
N ARG A 700 20.24 5.84 23.30
CA ARG A 700 20.65 4.70 24.16
C ARG A 700 19.73 3.51 23.92
N ILE A 701 20.28 2.29 23.91
CA ILE A 701 19.52 1.05 23.71
C ILE A 701 19.70 0.13 24.92
N PHE A 702 18.60 -0.30 25.50
CA PHE A 702 18.59 -1.17 26.69
C PHE A 702 17.97 -2.52 26.38
N ARG A 703 18.58 -3.58 26.90
CA ARG A 703 17.97 -4.91 27.00
C ARG A 703 17.22 -5.01 28.32
N LEU A 704 15.94 -5.29 28.21
CA LEU A 704 15.01 -5.43 29.32
C LEU A 704 14.50 -6.87 29.34
N LYS A 705 14.30 -7.41 30.54
CA LYS A 705 13.82 -8.79 30.74
C LYS A 705 12.46 -8.78 31.41
N ALA A 706 11.47 -9.41 30.77
CA ALA A 706 10.14 -9.55 31.32
C ALA A 706 10.16 -10.48 32.56
N SER A 707 9.40 -10.13 33.59
CA SER A 707 9.36 -10.89 34.86
C SER A 707 8.37 -12.06 34.82
N GLU A 708 7.27 -11.91 34.08
CA GLU A 708 6.12 -12.85 34.11
C GLU A 708 5.53 -13.17 32.72
N TRP A 709 6.09 -12.63 31.64
CA TRP A 709 5.52 -12.71 30.29
C TRP A 709 6.42 -13.46 29.32
N THR A 710 5.80 -14.20 28.40
CA THR A 710 6.47 -14.78 27.24
C THR A 710 5.93 -14.13 25.98
N PHE A 711 6.83 -13.76 25.08
CA PHE A 711 6.45 -13.25 23.77
C PHE A 711 6.10 -14.42 22.85
N GLN A 712 4.99 -14.29 22.13
CA GLN A 712 4.65 -15.24 21.08
C GLN A 712 4.53 -14.47 19.77
N THR A 713 5.46 -14.75 18.87
CA THR A 713 5.34 -14.32 17.48
C THR A 713 4.09 -14.96 16.90
N GLN A 714 3.18 -14.13 16.39
CA GLN A 714 2.03 -14.63 15.66
C GLN A 714 2.42 -14.72 14.18
N GLU A 715 2.51 -15.93 13.66
CA GLU A 715 2.54 -16.12 12.22
C GLU A 715 1.17 -15.69 11.67
N VAL A 716 1.17 -14.70 10.79
CA VAL A 716 -0.02 -14.39 10.00
C VAL A 716 -0.12 -15.43 8.90
N SER A 717 -0.97 -16.43 9.14
CA SER A 717 -1.33 -17.40 8.11
C SER A 717 -2.31 -16.75 7.15
N PHE A 718 -1.85 -16.49 5.93
CA PHE A 718 -2.75 -16.16 4.84
C PHE A 718 -3.50 -17.44 4.40
N PRO A 719 -4.78 -17.33 4.03
CA PRO A 719 -5.50 -18.46 3.46
C PRO A 719 -4.86 -18.86 2.14
N ALA A 720 -5.02 -20.12 1.75
CA ALA A 720 -4.66 -20.55 0.41
C ALA A 720 -5.36 -19.67 -0.63
N ASP A 721 -4.68 -19.44 -1.75
CA ASP A 721 -5.23 -18.69 -2.87
C ASP A 721 -6.59 -19.29 -3.30
N SER A 722 -7.67 -18.57 -2.99
CA SER A 722 -9.04 -19.01 -3.25
C SER A 722 -9.62 -18.42 -4.54
N THR A 723 -8.83 -17.66 -5.30
CA THR A 723 -9.30 -16.98 -6.51
C THR A 723 -9.15 -17.82 -7.76
N GLN A 724 -8.40 -18.92 -7.68
CA GLN A 724 -8.18 -19.84 -8.79
C GLN A 724 -9.51 -20.22 -9.45
N GLY A 725 -9.59 -19.99 -10.77
CA GLY A 725 -10.76 -20.25 -11.60
C GLY A 725 -11.96 -19.34 -11.38
N LYS A 726 -11.87 -18.30 -10.53
CA LYS A 726 -12.94 -17.32 -10.29
C LYS A 726 -12.79 -16.10 -11.19
N PHE A 727 -13.85 -15.76 -11.89
CA PHE A 727 -13.89 -14.64 -12.84
C PHE A 727 -15.04 -13.68 -12.53
N LEU A 728 -14.83 -12.39 -12.81
CA LEU A 728 -15.87 -11.37 -12.76
C LEU A 728 -16.20 -10.90 -14.18
N ALA A 729 -17.49 -10.91 -14.55
CA ALA A 729 -17.92 -10.30 -15.79
C ALA A 729 -17.90 -8.78 -15.68
N ILE A 730 -17.18 -8.14 -16.58
CA ILE A 730 -17.08 -6.68 -16.67
C ILE A 730 -17.56 -6.26 -18.05
N ARG A 731 -18.49 -5.31 -18.08
CA ARG A 731 -19.17 -4.85 -19.31
C ARG A 731 -19.10 -3.34 -19.42
N ASN A 732 -19.20 -2.82 -20.64
CA ASN A 732 -19.29 -1.38 -20.93
C ASN A 732 -18.12 -0.54 -20.40
N ILE A 733 -16.91 -1.06 -20.48
CA ILE A 733 -15.70 -0.36 -20.03
C ILE A 733 -14.91 0.23 -21.20
N SER A 734 -14.32 1.39 -20.97
CA SER A 734 -13.36 1.99 -21.91
C SER A 734 -11.97 1.35 -21.80
N SER A 735 -11.52 1.07 -20.57
CA SER A 735 -10.23 0.44 -20.26
C SER A 735 -10.35 -0.56 -19.12
N LEU A 736 -9.86 -1.78 -19.36
CA LEU A 736 -9.74 -2.82 -18.34
C LEU A 736 -8.76 -2.41 -17.25
N LYS A 737 -7.64 -1.78 -17.61
CA LYS A 737 -6.66 -1.30 -16.63
C LYS A 737 -7.31 -0.36 -15.62
N THR A 738 -8.02 0.67 -16.10
CA THR A 738 -8.71 1.62 -15.23
C THR A 738 -9.74 0.93 -14.35
N GLU A 739 -10.51 -0.01 -14.89
CA GLU A 739 -11.52 -0.73 -14.14
C GLU A 739 -10.93 -1.52 -12.96
N LEU A 740 -9.81 -2.21 -13.19
CA LEU A 740 -9.09 -2.97 -12.16
C LEU A 740 -8.48 -2.05 -11.09
N LEU A 741 -7.83 -0.96 -11.50
CA LEU A 741 -7.23 0.01 -10.59
C LEU A 741 -8.24 0.65 -9.63
N THR A 742 -9.50 0.77 -10.05
CA THR A 742 -10.57 1.34 -9.21
C THR A 742 -11.21 0.33 -8.25
N LYS A 743 -10.72 -0.92 -8.22
CA LYS A 743 -11.18 -2.02 -7.36
C LYS A 743 -9.97 -2.62 -6.62
N PRO A 744 -9.49 -1.95 -5.55
CA PRO A 744 -8.22 -2.30 -4.94
C PRO A 744 -8.20 -3.74 -4.35
N THR A 745 -9.35 -4.27 -3.95
CA THR A 745 -9.51 -5.65 -3.44
C THR A 745 -9.82 -6.69 -4.53
N PHE A 746 -9.83 -6.33 -5.83
CA PHE A 746 -10.18 -7.27 -6.91
C PHE A 746 -9.42 -8.59 -6.86
N LYS A 747 -8.10 -8.53 -6.64
CA LYS A 747 -7.21 -9.71 -6.60
C LYS A 747 -7.42 -10.59 -5.37
N HIS A 748 -8.20 -10.14 -4.39
CA HIS A 748 -8.51 -10.92 -3.20
C HIS A 748 -9.60 -11.95 -3.52
N HIS A 749 -10.41 -11.67 -4.55
CA HIS A 749 -11.61 -12.44 -4.88
C HIS A 749 -11.55 -13.14 -6.25
N PHE A 750 -10.84 -12.57 -7.23
CA PHE A 750 -10.86 -13.06 -8.62
C PHE A 750 -9.47 -13.30 -9.20
N GLN A 751 -9.35 -14.34 -10.03
CA GLN A 751 -8.18 -14.62 -10.86
C GLN A 751 -8.23 -13.83 -12.19
N GLY A 752 -9.43 -13.52 -12.67
CA GLY A 752 -9.59 -12.95 -14.00
C GLY A 752 -10.92 -12.25 -14.22
N VAL A 753 -11.10 -11.77 -15.45
CA VAL A 753 -12.30 -11.09 -15.92
C VAL A 753 -12.89 -11.77 -17.14
N LYS A 754 -14.21 -11.67 -17.31
CA LYS A 754 -14.89 -11.94 -18.57
C LYS A 754 -15.28 -10.62 -19.23
N LEU A 755 -14.86 -10.43 -20.48
CA LEU A 755 -15.12 -9.22 -21.27
C LEU A 755 -15.94 -9.53 -22.51
N ASP A 756 -16.83 -8.60 -22.87
CA ASP A 756 -17.56 -8.67 -24.14
C ASP A 756 -16.61 -8.55 -25.34
N ALA A 757 -16.88 -9.31 -26.40
CA ALA A 757 -16.10 -9.28 -27.63
C ALA A 757 -16.07 -7.89 -28.31
N SER A 758 -17.09 -7.04 -28.08
CA SER A 758 -17.12 -5.67 -28.59
C SER A 758 -15.93 -4.84 -28.11
N TYR A 759 -15.46 -5.08 -26.87
CA TYR A 759 -14.31 -4.41 -26.29
C TYR A 759 -13.09 -4.48 -27.21
N PHE A 760 -12.84 -5.67 -27.77
CA PHE A 760 -11.70 -5.93 -28.65
C PHE A 760 -11.96 -5.43 -30.07
N ILE A 761 -13.20 -5.55 -30.56
CA ILE A 761 -13.54 -5.14 -31.93
C ILE A 761 -13.38 -3.64 -32.10
N GLU A 762 -13.81 -2.86 -31.11
CA GLU A 762 -13.78 -1.39 -31.13
C GLU A 762 -12.36 -0.80 -31.02
N LYS A 763 -11.41 -1.56 -30.47
CA LYS A 763 -10.05 -1.08 -30.20
C LYS A 763 -9.07 -1.50 -31.29
N ASP A 764 -8.10 -0.64 -31.60
CA ASP A 764 -7.00 -1.03 -32.48
C ASP A 764 -5.96 -1.92 -31.75
N MET A 765 -5.07 -2.52 -32.54
CA MET A 765 -4.03 -3.42 -32.02
C MET A 765 -3.02 -2.71 -31.13
N GLU A 766 -2.72 -1.44 -31.39
CA GLU A 766 -1.66 -0.72 -30.69
C GLU A 766 -2.11 -0.33 -29.29
N TRP A 767 -3.33 0.19 -29.18
CA TRP A 767 -3.99 0.45 -27.91
C TRP A 767 -4.02 -0.80 -27.02
N LEU A 768 -4.40 -1.96 -27.60
CA LEU A 768 -4.45 -3.22 -26.87
C LEU A 768 -3.08 -3.73 -26.45
N ARG A 769 -2.01 -3.48 -27.22
CA ARG A 769 -0.63 -3.83 -26.80
C ARG A 769 -0.20 -3.04 -25.57
N GLN A 770 -0.50 -1.75 -25.54
CA GLN A 770 -0.18 -0.89 -24.40
C GLN A 770 -0.90 -1.39 -23.15
N GLU A 771 -2.21 -1.59 -23.23
CA GLU A 771 -2.97 -2.09 -22.08
C GLU A 771 -2.55 -3.50 -21.66
N ALA A 772 -2.30 -4.40 -22.61
CA ALA A 772 -1.91 -5.77 -22.31
C ALA A 772 -0.61 -5.87 -21.52
N SER A 773 0.29 -4.88 -21.62
CA SER A 773 1.50 -4.82 -20.80
C SER A 773 1.15 -4.76 -19.31
N SER A 774 0.22 -3.88 -18.91
CA SER A 774 -0.24 -3.72 -17.53
C SER A 774 -1.01 -4.94 -17.05
N ILE A 775 -1.93 -5.46 -17.87
CA ILE A 775 -2.75 -6.64 -17.50
C ILE A 775 -1.90 -7.88 -17.24
N ARG A 776 -0.86 -8.11 -18.06
CA ARG A 776 0.08 -9.21 -17.84
C ARG A 776 0.88 -9.04 -16.55
N ARG A 777 1.28 -7.81 -16.19
CA ARG A 777 1.96 -7.53 -14.91
C ARG A 777 1.05 -7.77 -13.70
N TYR A 778 -0.22 -7.39 -13.80
CA TYR A 778 -1.22 -7.68 -12.76
C TYR A 778 -1.61 -9.16 -12.66
N LYS A 779 -1.19 -9.99 -13.63
CA LYS A 779 -1.50 -11.43 -13.73
C LYS A 779 -2.99 -11.72 -13.71
N VAL A 780 -3.78 -10.88 -14.38
CA VAL A 780 -5.24 -11.05 -14.51
C VAL A 780 -5.54 -11.83 -15.79
N GLU A 781 -6.25 -12.96 -15.66
CA GLU A 781 -6.69 -13.74 -16.83
C GLU A 781 -7.91 -13.09 -17.51
N VAL A 782 -8.05 -13.30 -18.83
CA VAL A 782 -9.16 -12.77 -19.62
C VAL A 782 -9.93 -13.91 -20.30
N ILE A 783 -11.25 -13.84 -20.21
CA ILE A 783 -12.21 -14.61 -21.01
C ILE A 783 -12.93 -13.65 -21.95
N ILE A 784 -13.05 -14.00 -23.24
CA ILE A 784 -13.84 -13.23 -24.22
C ILE A 784 -15.24 -13.81 -24.36
N ASP A 785 -16.27 -12.97 -24.43
CA ASP A 785 -17.66 -13.39 -24.60
C ASP A 785 -18.27 -12.81 -25.88
N PHE A 786 -18.59 -13.67 -26.85
CA PHE A 786 -19.22 -13.27 -28.13
C PHE A 786 -20.75 -13.23 -28.06
N SER A 787 -21.35 -13.49 -26.90
CA SER A 787 -22.78 -13.80 -26.81
C SER A 787 -23.71 -12.64 -27.16
N SER A 788 -23.30 -11.41 -26.84
CA SER A 788 -24.03 -10.19 -27.22
C SER A 788 -24.07 -9.98 -28.73
N MET A 789 -23.03 -10.43 -29.43
CA MET A 789 -22.84 -10.21 -30.87
C MET A 789 -23.41 -11.33 -31.74
N LEU A 790 -23.57 -12.53 -31.19
CA LEU A 790 -24.13 -13.68 -31.88
C LEU A 790 -25.66 -13.59 -31.86
N ASN A 791 -26.23 -12.69 -32.67
CA ASN A 791 -27.67 -12.43 -32.76
C ASN A 791 -28.24 -12.60 -34.18
N HIS A 792 -27.47 -13.17 -35.12
CA HIS A 792 -27.78 -13.33 -36.55
C HIS A 792 -27.79 -12.03 -37.35
N TYR A 793 -28.43 -10.98 -36.83
CA TYR A 793 -28.49 -9.63 -37.40
C TYR A 793 -28.75 -8.62 -36.27
N PRO A 794 -28.06 -7.46 -36.24
CA PRO A 794 -27.19 -6.92 -37.29
C PRO A 794 -25.74 -7.40 -37.26
N GLN A 795 -25.30 -8.11 -36.21
CA GLN A 795 -23.88 -8.40 -35.96
C GLN A 795 -23.46 -9.75 -36.56
N LEU A 796 -23.06 -10.71 -35.72
CA LEU A 796 -22.41 -11.94 -36.15
C LEU A 796 -23.44 -13.04 -36.44
N SER A 797 -23.23 -13.73 -37.57
CA SER A 797 -23.99 -14.91 -37.98
C SER A 797 -23.05 -16.11 -38.16
N LEU A 798 -23.44 -17.25 -37.60
CA LEU A 798 -22.85 -18.57 -37.81
C LEU A 798 -23.47 -19.30 -39.01
N LEU A 799 -24.51 -18.73 -39.63
CA LEU A 799 -25.09 -19.22 -40.88
C LEU A 799 -24.39 -18.59 -42.08
N ASN A 800 -24.05 -19.41 -43.08
CA ASN A 800 -23.41 -18.98 -44.32
C ASN A 800 -24.45 -18.72 -45.44
N ASN A 801 -25.66 -18.32 -45.06
CA ASN A 801 -26.75 -18.04 -46.00
C ASN A 801 -26.54 -16.74 -46.78
N ILE A 802 -25.83 -15.77 -46.18
CA ILE A 802 -25.32 -14.58 -46.84
C ILE A 802 -23.80 -14.63 -46.74
N LYS A 803 -23.16 -15.11 -47.81
CA LYS A 803 -21.73 -15.46 -47.82
C LYS A 803 -20.81 -14.31 -47.40
N ASP A 804 -20.99 -13.13 -47.98
CA ASP A 804 -20.10 -11.99 -47.71
C ASP A 804 -20.16 -11.56 -46.24
N ARG A 805 -21.36 -11.53 -45.64
CA ARG A 805 -21.55 -11.22 -44.22
C ARG A 805 -20.95 -12.29 -43.31
N TYR A 806 -21.11 -13.56 -43.68
CA TYR A 806 -20.53 -14.67 -42.93
C TYR A 806 -18.99 -14.61 -42.95
N GLU A 807 -18.39 -14.36 -44.11
CA GLU A 807 -16.94 -14.23 -44.26
C GLU A 807 -16.39 -13.01 -43.51
N GLU A 808 -17.08 -11.87 -43.55
CA GLU A 808 -16.74 -10.67 -42.78
C GLU A 808 -16.83 -10.92 -41.28
N GLY A 809 -17.93 -11.55 -40.81
CA GLY A 809 -18.10 -11.92 -39.41
C GLY A 809 -17.04 -12.90 -38.93
N ARG A 810 -16.69 -13.91 -39.72
CA ARG A 810 -15.60 -14.85 -39.40
C ARG A 810 -14.25 -14.14 -39.30
N LYS A 811 -13.93 -13.21 -40.21
CA LYS A 811 -12.71 -12.39 -40.14
C LYS A 811 -12.69 -11.56 -38.85
N SER A 812 -13.81 -10.96 -38.47
CA SER A 812 -13.93 -10.20 -37.22
C SER A 812 -13.68 -11.07 -36.00
N ILE A 813 -14.26 -12.28 -35.93
CA ILE A 813 -14.01 -13.25 -34.85
C ILE A 813 -12.52 -13.62 -34.76
N VAL A 814 -11.88 -13.93 -35.88
CA VAL A 814 -10.45 -14.30 -35.91
C VAL A 814 -9.57 -13.15 -35.45
N LEU A 815 -9.85 -11.91 -35.91
CA LEU A 815 -9.14 -10.72 -35.46
C LEU A 815 -9.33 -10.50 -33.94
N THR A 816 -10.52 -10.76 -33.41
CA THR A 816 -10.77 -10.69 -31.96
C THR A 816 -9.96 -11.73 -31.20
N PHE A 817 -9.77 -12.95 -31.72
CA PHE A 817 -8.87 -13.93 -31.10
C PHE A 817 -7.42 -13.46 -31.06
N GLU A 818 -6.92 -12.89 -32.17
CA GLU A 818 -5.58 -12.31 -32.22
C GLU A 818 -5.40 -11.18 -31.19
N LYS A 819 -6.38 -10.28 -31.12
CA LYS A 819 -6.41 -9.18 -30.15
C LYS A 819 -6.45 -9.68 -28.71
N ALA A 820 -7.33 -10.64 -28.41
CA ALA A 820 -7.45 -11.18 -27.06
C ALA A 820 -6.22 -11.99 -26.63
N ALA A 821 -5.52 -12.62 -27.58
CA ALA A 821 -4.26 -13.32 -27.31
C ALA A 821 -3.15 -12.37 -26.80
N LEU A 822 -3.17 -11.07 -27.18
CA LEU A 822 -2.26 -10.07 -26.63
C LEU A 822 -2.40 -9.96 -25.10
N LEU A 823 -3.63 -10.07 -24.59
CA LEU A 823 -3.94 -10.05 -23.15
C LEU A 823 -3.78 -11.44 -22.50
N GLY A 824 -3.22 -12.43 -23.21
CA GLY A 824 -3.03 -13.79 -22.69
C GLY A 824 -4.33 -14.58 -22.54
N CYS A 825 -5.39 -14.20 -23.27
CA CYS A 825 -6.67 -14.92 -23.25
C CYS A 825 -6.50 -16.38 -23.69
N LYS A 826 -7.15 -17.30 -22.95
CA LYS A 826 -7.16 -18.74 -23.25
C LYS A 826 -8.57 -19.30 -23.46
N ARG A 827 -9.62 -18.51 -23.27
CA ARG A 827 -11.01 -18.98 -23.23
C ARG A 827 -11.94 -18.00 -23.94
N ALA A 828 -12.84 -18.52 -24.77
CA ALA A 828 -13.88 -17.73 -25.42
C ALA A 828 -15.26 -18.37 -25.22
N ILE A 829 -16.28 -17.56 -24.99
CA ILE A 829 -17.67 -18.01 -24.81
C ILE A 829 -18.49 -17.70 -26.05
N PHE A 830 -19.25 -18.68 -26.50
CA PHE A 830 -20.13 -18.61 -27.66
C PHE A 830 -21.54 -19.04 -27.28
N ILE A 831 -22.53 -18.53 -28.01
CA ILE A 831 -23.93 -18.94 -27.94
C ILE A 831 -24.48 -19.11 -29.37
N LEU A 832 -25.36 -20.08 -29.59
CA LEU A 832 -26.03 -20.21 -30.89
C LEU A 832 -27.16 -19.18 -31.01
N HIS A 833 -27.23 -18.49 -32.15
CA HIS A 833 -28.29 -17.53 -32.43
C HIS A 833 -29.53 -18.21 -33.05
N ARG A 834 -30.57 -17.44 -33.40
CA ARG A 834 -31.79 -17.97 -34.03
C ARG A 834 -31.56 -18.46 -35.47
N ASN A 835 -32.47 -19.26 -36.02
CA ASN A 835 -32.46 -19.62 -37.45
C ASN A 835 -32.78 -18.42 -38.36
N ALA A 836 -32.35 -18.48 -39.63
CA ALA A 836 -32.79 -17.61 -40.71
C ALA A 836 -34.17 -18.08 -41.23
N GLU A 837 -35.24 -17.52 -40.63
CA GLU A 837 -36.64 -17.81 -40.97
C GLU A 837 -36.89 -17.70 -42.49
N ASN A 838 -37.67 -18.63 -43.06
CA ASN A 838 -38.10 -18.70 -44.47
C ASN A 838 -37.06 -19.13 -45.52
N HIS A 839 -35.80 -19.40 -45.15
CA HIS A 839 -34.75 -19.77 -46.13
C HIS A 839 -33.99 -21.06 -45.80
N ILE A 840 -33.97 -21.49 -44.54
CA ILE A 840 -33.19 -22.65 -44.09
C ILE A 840 -34.03 -23.45 -43.08
N THR A 841 -34.03 -24.79 -43.19
CA THR A 841 -34.68 -25.67 -42.20
C THR A 841 -33.93 -25.62 -40.87
N VAL A 842 -34.54 -26.08 -39.77
CA VAL A 842 -33.84 -26.10 -38.48
C VAL A 842 -32.65 -27.06 -38.54
N GLU A 843 -32.82 -28.18 -39.21
CA GLU A 843 -31.80 -29.21 -39.43
C GLU A 843 -30.60 -28.65 -40.20
N ASP A 844 -30.85 -27.99 -41.34
CA ASP A 844 -29.80 -27.36 -42.14
C ASP A 844 -29.08 -26.25 -41.36
N ALA A 845 -29.81 -25.49 -40.54
CA ALA A 845 -29.22 -24.45 -39.70
C ALA A 845 -28.30 -25.04 -38.62
N VAL A 846 -28.70 -26.14 -37.98
CA VAL A 846 -27.86 -26.88 -37.03
C VAL A 846 -26.59 -27.39 -37.71
N GLU A 847 -26.69 -27.94 -38.91
CA GLU A 847 -25.53 -28.42 -39.68
C GLU A 847 -24.58 -27.29 -40.09
N GLN A 848 -25.12 -26.15 -40.56
CA GLN A 848 -24.31 -24.99 -40.92
C GLN A 848 -23.61 -24.38 -39.69
N MET A 849 -24.31 -24.21 -38.57
CA MET A 849 -23.70 -23.70 -37.34
C MET A 849 -22.64 -24.67 -36.80
N ALA A 850 -22.86 -25.99 -36.91
CA ALA A 850 -21.86 -27.00 -36.58
C ALA A 850 -20.60 -26.87 -37.45
N ALA A 851 -20.74 -26.69 -38.76
CA ALA A 851 -19.61 -26.46 -39.67
C ALA A 851 -18.87 -25.16 -39.35
N SER A 852 -19.59 -24.08 -39.07
CA SER A 852 -19.02 -22.80 -38.66
C SER A 852 -18.26 -22.91 -37.35
N LEU A 853 -18.84 -23.55 -36.34
CA LEU A 853 -18.20 -23.73 -35.03
C LEU A 853 -16.93 -24.58 -35.14
N LYS A 854 -16.93 -25.63 -35.98
CA LYS A 854 -15.70 -26.40 -36.31
C LYS A 854 -14.60 -25.50 -36.88
N GLY A 855 -14.95 -24.65 -37.84
CA GLY A 855 -14.00 -23.69 -38.44
C GLY A 855 -13.46 -22.69 -37.44
N ILE A 856 -14.34 -22.12 -36.60
CA ILE A 856 -13.99 -21.14 -35.57
C ILE A 856 -13.10 -21.79 -34.48
N CYS A 857 -13.40 -23.03 -34.05
CA CYS A 857 -12.55 -23.77 -33.12
C CYS A 857 -11.14 -24.00 -33.68
N ALA A 858 -11.03 -24.33 -34.98
CA ALA A 858 -9.74 -24.49 -35.64
C ALA A 858 -8.96 -23.16 -35.73
N ASP A 859 -9.65 -22.04 -35.90
CA ASP A 859 -9.03 -20.72 -35.87
C ASP A 859 -8.60 -20.32 -34.45
N ALA A 860 -9.45 -20.56 -33.43
CA ALA A 860 -9.14 -20.30 -32.02
C ALA A 860 -7.94 -21.12 -31.51
N ALA A 861 -7.79 -22.36 -31.98
CA ALA A 861 -6.68 -23.24 -31.61
C ALA A 861 -5.30 -22.66 -31.98
N LYS A 862 -5.22 -21.86 -33.05
CA LYS A 862 -3.97 -21.18 -33.47
C LYS A 862 -3.46 -20.19 -32.42
N TYR A 863 -4.36 -19.70 -31.57
CA TYR A 863 -4.07 -18.76 -30.49
C TYR A 863 -4.13 -19.44 -29.10
N GLY A 864 -4.26 -20.77 -29.04
CA GLY A 864 -4.38 -21.50 -27.77
C GLY A 864 -5.70 -21.27 -27.03
N ILE A 865 -6.76 -20.85 -27.74
CA ILE A 865 -8.07 -20.52 -27.15
C ILE A 865 -9.01 -21.75 -27.20
N THR A 866 -9.58 -22.07 -26.04
CA THR A 866 -10.67 -23.04 -25.89
C THR A 866 -12.02 -22.33 -25.97
N ILE A 867 -12.94 -22.88 -26.78
CA ILE A 867 -14.29 -22.35 -26.93
C ILE A 867 -15.24 -23.06 -25.97
N TYR A 868 -16.06 -22.28 -25.28
CA TYR A 868 -17.12 -22.75 -24.41
C TYR A 868 -18.46 -22.36 -25.04
N LEU A 869 -19.26 -23.35 -25.44
CA LEU A 869 -20.61 -23.12 -25.93
C LEU A 869 -21.57 -23.11 -24.75
N GLN A 870 -22.31 -22.02 -24.55
CA GLN A 870 -23.32 -21.94 -23.50
C GLN A 870 -24.73 -22.33 -23.97
N ASN A 871 -25.57 -22.79 -23.03
CA ASN A 871 -27.01 -22.93 -23.25
C ASN A 871 -27.65 -21.55 -23.46
N GLY A 872 -28.74 -21.50 -24.21
CA GLY A 872 -29.42 -20.28 -24.58
C GLY A 872 -30.85 -20.19 -24.07
N THR A 873 -31.52 -19.07 -24.32
CA THR A 873 -32.94 -18.87 -24.00
C THR A 873 -33.86 -19.42 -25.10
N LYS A 874 -35.18 -19.41 -24.87
CA LYS A 874 -36.20 -19.95 -25.81
C LYS A 874 -36.13 -19.37 -27.23
N GLY A 875 -35.56 -18.17 -27.40
CA GLY A 875 -35.37 -17.52 -28.70
C GLY A 875 -34.20 -18.05 -29.54
N ARG A 876 -33.33 -18.89 -28.97
CA ARG A 876 -32.13 -19.45 -29.63
C ARG A 876 -32.45 -20.71 -30.44
N LEU A 877 -31.50 -21.19 -31.25
CA LEU A 877 -31.71 -22.37 -32.11
C LEU A 877 -32.01 -23.63 -31.30
N LEU A 878 -31.16 -23.92 -30.30
CA LEU A 878 -31.34 -25.04 -29.37
C LEU A 878 -32.23 -24.61 -28.22
N LYS A 879 -33.21 -25.46 -27.87
CA LYS A 879 -34.33 -25.13 -26.98
C LYS A 879 -34.21 -25.68 -25.56
N SER A 880 -33.12 -26.38 -25.26
CA SER A 880 -32.84 -26.93 -23.93
C SER A 880 -31.34 -27.03 -23.68
N THR A 881 -30.95 -27.14 -22.41
CA THR A 881 -29.57 -27.46 -22.03
C THR A 881 -29.14 -28.83 -22.58
N GLU A 882 -30.07 -29.79 -22.63
CA GLU A 882 -29.83 -31.14 -23.19
C GLU A 882 -29.39 -31.09 -24.65
N GLU A 883 -30.07 -30.29 -25.46
CA GLU A 883 -29.75 -30.11 -26.87
C GLU A 883 -28.35 -29.50 -27.04
N THR A 884 -27.99 -28.49 -26.23
CA THR A 884 -26.65 -27.89 -26.28
C THR A 884 -25.56 -28.88 -25.88
N VAL A 885 -25.72 -29.61 -24.78
CA VAL A 885 -24.75 -30.63 -24.35
C VAL A 885 -24.59 -31.72 -25.42
N SER A 886 -25.70 -32.19 -25.97
CA SER A 886 -25.71 -33.20 -27.04
C SER A 886 -25.02 -32.68 -28.30
N PHE A 887 -25.25 -31.41 -28.65
CA PHE A 887 -24.60 -30.75 -29.78
C PHE A 887 -23.08 -30.67 -29.60
N VAL A 888 -22.60 -30.22 -28.44
CA VAL A 888 -21.15 -30.17 -28.13
C VAL A 888 -20.53 -31.57 -28.23
N LYS A 889 -21.14 -32.58 -27.61
CA LYS A 889 -20.67 -33.98 -27.67
C LYS A 889 -20.60 -34.53 -29.08
N LYS A 890 -21.61 -34.26 -29.91
CA LYS A 890 -21.69 -34.74 -31.30
C LYS A 890 -20.56 -34.20 -32.17
N LEU A 891 -20.06 -33.00 -31.88
CA LEU A 891 -19.01 -32.36 -32.69
C LEU A 891 -17.62 -32.97 -32.48
N GLN A 892 -17.34 -33.55 -31.30
CA GLN A 892 -16.06 -34.19 -30.96
C GLN A 892 -14.82 -33.32 -31.24
N ILE A 893 -14.89 -32.03 -30.91
CA ILE A 893 -13.78 -31.08 -31.09
C ILE A 893 -13.03 -30.94 -29.76
N HIS A 894 -11.70 -31.11 -29.79
CA HIS A 894 -10.87 -31.14 -28.58
C HIS A 894 -10.86 -29.82 -27.78
N ASN A 895 -10.94 -28.66 -28.44
CA ASN A 895 -10.98 -27.33 -27.82
C ASN A 895 -12.40 -26.73 -27.79
N LEU A 896 -13.44 -27.57 -27.78
CA LEU A 896 -14.81 -27.16 -27.56
C LEU A 896 -15.37 -27.83 -26.29
N LYS A 897 -15.82 -27.01 -25.34
CA LYS A 897 -16.44 -27.44 -24.09
C LYS A 897 -17.82 -26.81 -23.92
N PHE A 898 -18.61 -27.31 -22.97
CA PHE A 898 -19.89 -26.73 -22.59
C PHE A 898 -19.71 -25.80 -21.39
N ALA A 899 -20.32 -24.61 -21.43
CA ALA A 899 -20.46 -23.72 -20.27
C ALA A 899 -21.94 -23.65 -19.85
N PHE A 900 -22.23 -23.91 -18.59
CA PHE A 900 -23.59 -23.84 -18.08
C PHE A 900 -23.90 -22.41 -17.61
N ASN A 901 -24.87 -21.78 -18.27
CA ASN A 901 -25.44 -20.51 -17.87
C ASN A 901 -26.72 -20.74 -17.06
N LEU A 902 -26.63 -20.39 -15.77
CA LEU A 902 -27.69 -20.57 -14.80
C LEU A 902 -28.94 -19.77 -15.17
N ALA A 903 -28.78 -18.49 -15.52
CA ALA A 903 -29.90 -17.62 -15.85
C ALA A 903 -30.69 -18.15 -17.05
N HIS A 904 -29.99 -18.61 -18.09
CA HIS A 904 -30.61 -19.17 -19.27
C HIS A 904 -31.33 -20.49 -18.99
N SER A 905 -30.77 -21.38 -18.15
CA SER A 905 -31.41 -22.65 -17.76
C SER A 905 -32.72 -22.38 -17.01
N ILE A 906 -32.71 -21.45 -16.05
CA ILE A 906 -33.93 -21.04 -15.33
C ILE A 906 -34.96 -20.42 -16.29
N ALA A 907 -34.53 -19.56 -17.22
CA ALA A 907 -35.41 -18.94 -18.20
C ALA A 907 -36.06 -19.95 -19.18
N LEU A 908 -35.42 -21.10 -19.41
CA LEU A 908 -36.01 -22.23 -20.15
C LEU A 908 -37.09 -22.98 -19.34
N GLY A 909 -37.15 -22.76 -18.01
CA GLY A 909 -38.03 -23.48 -17.09
C GLY A 909 -37.41 -24.75 -16.52
N GLU A 910 -36.09 -24.93 -16.66
CA GLU A 910 -35.37 -26.06 -16.09
C GLU A 910 -35.15 -25.86 -14.58
N GLN A 911 -35.06 -26.97 -13.84
CA GLN A 911 -34.75 -26.95 -12.41
C GLN A 911 -33.22 -27.00 -12.21
N PRO A 912 -32.58 -25.97 -11.61
CA PRO A 912 -31.11 -25.88 -11.53
C PRO A 912 -30.44 -27.11 -10.90
N ALA A 913 -30.97 -27.61 -9.78
CA ALA A 913 -30.43 -28.79 -9.10
C ALA A 913 -30.41 -30.04 -10.00
N ALA A 914 -31.50 -30.27 -10.72
CA ALA A 914 -31.62 -31.42 -11.61
C ALA A 914 -30.71 -31.27 -12.85
N ALA A 915 -30.61 -30.05 -13.40
CA ALA A 915 -29.76 -29.77 -14.55
C ALA A 915 -28.27 -29.94 -14.21
N LEU A 916 -27.80 -29.35 -13.11
CA LEU A 916 -26.42 -29.47 -12.65
C LEU A 916 -26.06 -30.93 -12.34
N ALA A 917 -26.93 -31.66 -11.65
CA ALA A 917 -26.71 -33.08 -11.36
C ALA A 917 -26.63 -33.94 -12.64
N LYS A 918 -27.49 -33.66 -13.64
CA LYS A 918 -27.54 -34.42 -14.90
C LYS A 918 -26.31 -34.20 -15.77
N TYR A 919 -25.77 -32.98 -15.80
CA TYR A 919 -24.69 -32.59 -16.73
C TYR A 919 -23.34 -32.34 -16.04
N LYS A 920 -23.17 -32.74 -14.78
CA LYS A 920 -21.97 -32.45 -13.99
C LYS A 920 -20.65 -32.77 -14.70
N ASP A 921 -20.58 -33.89 -15.42
CA ASP A 921 -19.37 -34.39 -16.08
C ASP A 921 -19.13 -33.72 -17.46
N ASP A 922 -20.09 -32.91 -17.91
CA ASP A 922 -20.07 -32.22 -19.21
C ASP A 922 -19.75 -30.73 -19.10
N ILE A 923 -19.91 -30.16 -17.91
CA ILE A 923 -19.75 -28.74 -17.65
C ILE A 923 -18.26 -28.42 -17.47
N GLY A 924 -17.70 -27.65 -18.41
CA GLY A 924 -16.34 -27.11 -18.30
C GLY A 924 -16.29 -25.73 -17.66
N GLY A 925 -17.40 -24.97 -17.64
CA GLY A 925 -17.45 -23.66 -16.99
C GLY A 925 -18.84 -23.26 -16.53
N LEU A 926 -18.91 -22.40 -15.52
CA LEU A 926 -20.17 -21.88 -14.96
C LEU A 926 -20.30 -20.38 -15.17
N LEU A 927 -21.48 -19.93 -15.59
CA LEU A 927 -21.87 -18.52 -15.65
C LEU A 927 -23.03 -18.29 -14.68
N LEU A 928 -22.77 -17.48 -13.65
CA LEU A 928 -23.65 -17.33 -12.51
C LEU A 928 -24.34 -15.97 -12.52
N SER A 929 -25.64 -16.01 -12.78
CA SER A 929 -26.59 -14.91 -12.67
C SER A 929 -28.00 -15.51 -12.65
N VAL A 930 -29.02 -14.70 -12.39
CA VAL A 930 -30.43 -15.13 -12.43
C VAL A 930 -31.26 -14.27 -13.40
N PRO A 931 -32.32 -14.82 -14.03
CA PRO A 931 -33.14 -14.06 -14.96
C PRO A 931 -34.07 -13.10 -14.21
N GLY A 932 -34.49 -12.02 -14.87
CA GLY A 932 -35.53 -11.14 -14.37
C GLY A 932 -36.92 -11.75 -14.57
N ARG A 933 -37.91 -11.23 -13.84
CA ARG A 933 -39.33 -11.52 -14.06
C ARG A 933 -40.09 -10.24 -14.34
N ASP A 934 -40.97 -10.26 -15.34
CA ASP A 934 -41.92 -9.18 -15.57
C ASP A 934 -43.11 -9.28 -14.60
N ASP A 935 -44.04 -8.31 -14.68
CA ASP A 935 -45.24 -8.25 -13.85
C ASP A 935 -46.18 -9.47 -14.03
N TYR A 936 -46.00 -10.24 -15.10
CA TYR A 936 -46.75 -11.46 -15.40
C TYR A 936 -46.02 -12.75 -14.98
N GLY A 937 -44.85 -12.62 -14.35
CA GLY A 937 -44.01 -13.74 -13.93
C GLY A 937 -43.24 -14.42 -15.06
N GLN A 938 -43.16 -13.79 -16.24
CA GLN A 938 -42.41 -14.30 -17.38
C GLN A 938 -40.94 -13.98 -17.22
N TYR A 939 -40.08 -14.97 -17.46
CA TYR A 939 -38.65 -14.79 -17.39
C TYR A 939 -38.10 -14.02 -18.59
N PHE A 940 -37.18 -13.10 -18.33
CA PHE A 940 -36.36 -12.45 -19.34
C PHE A 940 -34.89 -12.36 -18.89
N ASP A 941 -34.01 -12.21 -19.87
CA ASP A 941 -32.57 -12.32 -19.70
C ASP A 941 -31.95 -11.04 -19.11
N LYS A 942 -32.17 -10.84 -17.80
CA LYS A 942 -31.72 -9.63 -17.08
C LYS A 942 -30.30 -9.74 -16.51
N HIS A 943 -29.79 -10.96 -16.29
CA HIS A 943 -28.53 -11.20 -15.59
C HIS A 943 -28.47 -10.51 -14.21
N CYS A 944 -29.46 -10.74 -13.35
CA CYS A 944 -29.43 -10.25 -11.97
C CYS A 944 -28.35 -10.97 -11.12
N PRO A 945 -27.78 -10.29 -10.10
CA PRO A 945 -26.90 -10.90 -9.11
C PRO A 945 -27.52 -12.13 -8.45
N LEU A 946 -26.70 -13.12 -8.10
CA LEU A 946 -27.15 -14.38 -7.50
C LEU A 946 -27.71 -14.17 -6.09
N TYR A 947 -27.19 -13.21 -5.32
CA TYR A 947 -27.66 -12.88 -3.97
C TYR A 947 -29.11 -12.36 -3.96
N GLN A 948 -29.63 -11.91 -5.11
CA GLN A 948 -31.03 -11.51 -5.28
C GLN A 948 -31.97 -12.69 -5.54
N SER A 949 -31.44 -13.91 -5.66
CA SER A 949 -32.22 -15.14 -5.79
C SER A 949 -32.65 -15.71 -4.44
N ASP A 950 -33.40 -16.83 -4.43
CA ASP A 950 -33.72 -17.49 -3.17
C ASP A 950 -32.49 -18.15 -2.54
N GLU A 951 -32.44 -18.16 -1.21
CA GLU A 951 -31.28 -18.64 -0.43
C GLU A 951 -30.91 -20.10 -0.74
N GLN A 952 -31.90 -20.95 -1.02
CA GLN A 952 -31.66 -22.36 -1.34
C GLN A 952 -30.96 -22.53 -2.69
N LEU A 953 -31.35 -21.72 -3.68
CA LEU A 953 -30.67 -21.69 -4.96
C LEU A 953 -29.23 -21.18 -4.82
N ALA A 954 -29.02 -20.08 -4.08
CA ALA A 954 -27.68 -19.54 -3.86
C ALA A 954 -26.76 -20.58 -3.18
N GLU A 955 -27.23 -21.24 -2.10
CA GLU A 955 -26.48 -22.28 -1.38
C GLU A 955 -26.16 -23.51 -2.26
N LEU A 956 -27.11 -23.94 -3.09
CA LEU A 956 -26.91 -25.02 -4.05
C LEU A 956 -25.79 -24.69 -5.04
N ILE A 957 -25.83 -23.50 -5.63
CA ILE A 957 -24.85 -23.05 -6.62
C ILE A 957 -23.47 -22.89 -5.99
N HIS A 958 -23.41 -22.34 -4.79
CA HIS A 958 -22.18 -22.25 -3.99
C HIS A 958 -21.53 -23.62 -3.80
N THR A 959 -22.30 -24.56 -3.25
CA THR A 959 -21.82 -25.90 -2.90
C THR A 959 -21.32 -26.65 -4.14
N TYR A 960 -22.07 -26.56 -5.24
CA TYR A 960 -21.68 -27.16 -6.52
C TYR A 960 -20.40 -26.53 -7.08
N SER A 961 -20.32 -25.20 -7.10
CA SER A 961 -19.17 -24.47 -7.65
C SER A 961 -17.89 -24.79 -6.87
N LYS A 962 -17.96 -24.74 -5.53
CA LYS A 962 -16.82 -25.00 -4.65
C LYS A 962 -16.31 -26.44 -4.76
N SER A 963 -17.20 -27.42 -4.74
CA SER A 963 -16.83 -28.84 -4.87
C SER A 963 -16.22 -29.15 -6.25
N SER A 964 -16.87 -28.69 -7.31
CA SER A 964 -16.43 -28.97 -8.69
C SER A 964 -15.11 -28.27 -9.04
N MET A 965 -14.86 -27.08 -8.47
CA MET A 965 -13.55 -26.41 -8.58
C MET A 965 -12.46 -27.18 -7.82
N ALA A 966 -12.74 -27.68 -6.61
CA ALA A 966 -11.79 -28.47 -5.82
C ALA A 966 -11.44 -29.82 -6.47
N GLU A 967 -12.40 -30.45 -7.16
CA GLU A 967 -12.21 -31.69 -7.92
C GLU A 967 -11.49 -31.47 -9.26
N GLY A 968 -11.30 -30.21 -9.69
CA GLY A 968 -10.68 -29.88 -10.98
C GLY A 968 -11.55 -30.19 -12.19
N VAL A 969 -12.87 -30.32 -11.99
CA VAL A 969 -13.86 -30.60 -13.05
C VAL A 969 -14.18 -29.34 -13.84
N LEU A 970 -14.26 -28.19 -13.16
CA LEU A 970 -14.50 -26.89 -13.77
C LEU A 970 -13.19 -26.19 -14.16
N ASP A 971 -13.15 -25.66 -15.38
CA ASP A 971 -12.06 -24.79 -15.83
C ASP A 971 -12.21 -23.36 -15.28
N PHE A 972 -13.45 -22.92 -15.00
CA PHE A 972 -13.77 -21.63 -14.40
C PHE A 972 -15.21 -21.52 -13.86
N VAL A 973 -15.41 -20.57 -12.95
CA VAL A 973 -16.70 -20.04 -12.49
C VAL A 973 -16.69 -18.52 -12.66
N CYS A 974 -17.70 -17.97 -13.31
CA CYS A 974 -17.81 -16.53 -13.57
C CYS A 974 -19.04 -15.95 -12.86
N GLN A 975 -18.85 -14.91 -12.05
CA GLN A 975 -19.90 -14.00 -11.64
C GLN A 975 -20.35 -13.22 -12.87
N ASP A 976 -21.50 -13.59 -13.44
CA ASP A 976 -21.94 -13.16 -14.75
C ASP A 976 -23.11 -12.16 -14.71
N ALA A 977 -23.42 -11.62 -13.54
CA ALA A 977 -24.48 -10.63 -13.38
C ALA A 977 -24.08 -9.23 -13.86
N LEU A 978 -25.08 -8.35 -13.97
CA LEU A 978 -24.93 -6.91 -14.08
C LEU A 978 -24.92 -6.33 -12.67
N TYR A 979 -23.78 -5.75 -12.28
CA TYR A 979 -23.57 -5.15 -10.97
C TYR A 979 -23.55 -3.62 -11.08
N ASP A 980 -24.27 -2.95 -10.19
CA ASP A 980 -24.30 -1.49 -10.15
C ASP A 980 -23.07 -0.91 -9.42
N ASN A 981 -22.51 -1.65 -8.46
CA ASN A 981 -21.36 -1.24 -7.66
C ASN A 981 -20.64 -2.45 -7.02
N TRP A 982 -19.54 -2.18 -6.30
CA TRP A 982 -18.74 -3.22 -5.67
C TRP A 982 -19.45 -3.96 -4.53
N ASN A 983 -20.44 -3.36 -3.86
CA ASN A 983 -21.19 -4.06 -2.82
C ASN A 983 -21.98 -5.23 -3.39
N GLU A 984 -22.61 -5.06 -4.56
CA GLU A 984 -23.35 -6.16 -5.18
C GLU A 984 -22.43 -7.30 -5.61
N VAL A 985 -21.23 -6.97 -6.11
CA VAL A 985 -20.18 -7.96 -6.41
C VAL A 985 -19.80 -8.70 -5.13
N TYR A 986 -19.54 -7.98 -4.04
CA TYR A 986 -19.14 -8.57 -2.77
C TYR A 986 -20.26 -9.41 -2.12
N LEU A 987 -21.51 -8.98 -2.20
CA LEU A 987 -22.66 -9.77 -1.74
C LEU A 987 -22.78 -11.08 -2.53
N ASP A 988 -22.56 -11.06 -3.84
CA ASP A 988 -22.45 -12.28 -4.63
C ASP A 988 -21.24 -13.13 -4.23
N ILE A 989 -20.08 -12.52 -3.92
CA ILE A 989 -18.91 -13.25 -3.38
C ILE A 989 -19.23 -13.91 -2.04
N LYS A 990 -20.06 -13.30 -1.19
CA LYS A 990 -20.47 -13.90 0.09
C LYS A 990 -21.41 -15.08 -0.08
N THR A 991 -22.17 -15.11 -1.17
CA THR A 991 -22.91 -16.32 -1.55
C THR A 991 -22.01 -17.42 -2.10
N TRP A 992 -20.70 -17.19 -2.20
CA TRP A 992 -19.71 -17.97 -2.97
C TRP A 992 -18.59 -18.60 -2.15
#